data_AF-A0A1K2IJ43-F1
#
_entry.id   AF-A0A1K2IJ43-F1
#
_cell.length_a   1.000
_cell.length_b   1.000
_cell.length_c   1.000
_cell.angle_alpha   90.00
_cell.angle_beta   90.00
_cell.angle_gamma   90.00
#
_symmetry.space_group_name_H-M   'P 1'
#
loop_
_entity.id
_entity.type
_entity.pdbx_description
1 polymer ?
#
loop_
_entity_poly.entity_id
_entity_poly.type
_entity_poly.pdbx_seq_one_letter_code
_entity_poly.pdbx_strand_id
1 'polypeptide(L)'
;MMKKILIILLGIISHNLFSQNYSQYVNPFIGTGGHGHTFPGAIVPFGMVQLSPDTRVDGSWDGCSGYHYSDSVIYGFSHTHLNGTGVSDYGDIMLMPTMGNPSLDNKEYSSKFSHKNEKASAGFYSVKLDKNNIDVRLTTTKRVGYHEYTFNSAGNANIILDLNHRDKLLEGEVKIIDDKTIEVFRRSEAWATNQYIYARIEFSKPMKISKKLVNGKDENNLFTGTKLALAFSTNVKKGEKISVKVAISPTGYEGAGKNMLAEGKSNDFETIKKQAVADWDKELSKIEVKSSDKDKLAIFYTAMYHVFTQPNINMDVDGKYRGRDNKFYTAKDFNYYSVFSLWDTFRGAHPLMSLIDKKRTADFINTFIKQYEQGGKLPVWELASNETECMIGYHSVSVIADAMAKGITGFDYEKAFEASKHSAMLDIFGLNAYKQNNYIAIDDEHESVSKTVEYAYDDWCIAQMAKILGKKEDYQYFMKRSQNWKNLYNPKNGFMQPRKNGNWNEPFEPREVNNNYTEGNSWHYSYSVQQDIPGLIAAHGGKEKFEQFIDAIFSAPDTTTGREQVDITGLMGQYAQGNEPSHHIAYLYNYVGKPEKTDAKIKYILDNFYKNTPDGLIGNEDCGQMSVWYILSTMGIYSVTPGLPEWQTTTPYFDEVKIHLEDGTTRTITKNTGRDELKKLGFENAKSFKDYKYDELTASPVIKADRIFDFSTKVEITALNPNDKLYFMTMDEGDANVRKTFKAYKEPFTISKTTQVSAYAERNGEKSSIVTANFNRRPNNWDITVNSKPTPQYTASGKLSLIDGINGDVNWRKGEWLGYQGQTFEAIIDMKSPQQITKLSSTYLQDSRAWILMPKKVEYYASMNGKDFILLKTVDNTVDPKDETIQTKDFETDILPTEARYVKVKAYFFGKLPEWHQGAGGDAYIFIDEISVK
;
A
#
# COMPACT_ATOMS: atom_id res chain seq x y z
N MET A 1 17.09 41.17 -74.04
CA MET A 1 18.20 40.28 -73.65
C MET A 1 17.85 39.68 -72.30
N MET A 2 17.26 38.49 -72.22
CA MET A 2 17.88 37.15 -72.27
C MET A 2 18.84 36.82 -71.11
N LYS A 3 18.30 35.98 -70.20
CA LYS A 3 18.88 34.77 -69.58
C LYS A 3 20.24 34.86 -68.86
N LYS A 4 20.23 34.53 -67.57
CA LYS A 4 20.63 33.18 -67.09
C LYS A 4 20.15 32.91 -65.66
N ILE A 5 19.37 31.84 -65.54
CA ILE A 5 18.95 31.10 -64.35
C ILE A 5 20.02 30.03 -64.08
N LEU A 6 20.17 29.61 -62.82
CA LEU A 6 20.29 28.22 -62.32
C LEU A 6 21.43 27.99 -61.29
N ILE A 7 21.07 27.24 -60.25
CA ILE A 7 21.87 26.46 -59.27
C ILE A 7 22.27 27.18 -57.97
N ILE A 8 21.30 27.33 -57.06
CA ILE A 8 21.53 27.15 -55.61
C ILE A 8 20.43 26.21 -55.12
N LEU A 9 20.65 24.91 -55.30
CA LEU A 9 19.87 23.85 -54.67
C LEU A 9 20.74 22.59 -54.64
N LEU A 10 21.25 22.23 -53.45
CA LEU A 10 21.69 20.90 -52.99
C LEU A 10 22.77 21.08 -51.91
N GLY A 11 22.36 20.88 -50.67
CA GLY A 11 23.24 20.96 -49.51
C GLY A 11 22.53 20.94 -48.16
N ILE A 12 21.22 20.62 -48.10
CA ILE A 12 20.63 20.12 -46.87
C ILE A 12 20.96 18.63 -46.84
N ILE A 13 22.11 18.30 -46.24
CA ILE A 13 22.36 16.95 -45.76
C ILE A 13 21.32 16.74 -44.67
N SER A 14 20.23 16.10 -45.04
CA SER A 14 19.33 15.45 -44.10
C SER A 14 20.17 14.44 -43.34
N HIS A 15 20.71 14.84 -42.19
CA HIS A 15 20.99 13.87 -41.15
C HIS A 15 19.63 13.28 -40.79
N ASN A 16 19.30 12.15 -41.43
CA ASN A 16 18.45 11.17 -40.81
C ASN A 16 19.16 10.80 -39.51
N LEU A 17 18.90 11.55 -38.44
CA LEU A 17 18.98 11.02 -37.10
C LEU A 17 18.11 9.78 -37.17
N PHE A 18 18.75 8.61 -37.22
CA PHE A 18 18.04 7.37 -36.97
C PHE A 18 17.39 7.58 -35.59
N SER A 19 16.08 7.81 -35.59
CA SER A 19 15.31 7.86 -34.34
C SER A 19 15.65 6.58 -33.59
N GLN A 20 16.22 6.71 -32.40
CA GLN A 20 16.42 5.56 -31.53
C GLN A 20 15.05 4.92 -31.28
N ASN A 21 15.00 3.61 -31.45
CA ASN A 21 13.79 2.82 -31.40
C ASN A 21 13.87 1.89 -30.17
N TYR A 22 13.83 2.47 -28.97
CA TYR A 22 13.95 1.70 -27.71
C TYR A 22 12.64 1.00 -27.35
N SER A 23 11.51 1.59 -27.77
CA SER A 23 10.16 1.07 -27.65
C SER A 23 9.98 -0.33 -28.24
N GLN A 24 10.79 -0.72 -29.24
CA GLN A 24 10.76 -2.07 -29.84
C GLN A 24 11.12 -3.20 -28.85
N TYR A 25 11.84 -2.87 -27.77
CA TYR A 25 12.23 -3.83 -26.74
C TYR A 25 11.14 -3.99 -25.66
N VAL A 26 10.22 -3.05 -25.54
CA VAL A 26 9.18 -3.08 -24.51
C VAL A 26 8.23 -4.24 -24.76
N ASN A 27 8.02 -5.06 -23.73
CA ASN A 27 7.05 -6.14 -23.69
C ASN A 27 6.01 -5.86 -22.59
N PRO A 28 4.88 -5.21 -22.90
CA PRO A 28 3.85 -4.88 -21.89
C PRO A 28 3.18 -6.08 -21.22
N PHE A 29 3.48 -7.32 -21.64
CA PHE A 29 2.96 -8.51 -20.96
C PHE A 29 3.77 -8.88 -19.70
N ILE A 30 4.99 -8.37 -19.51
CA ILE A 30 5.78 -8.68 -18.31
C ILE A 30 5.04 -8.16 -17.08
N GLY A 31 4.74 -9.06 -16.13
CA GLY A 31 3.98 -8.74 -14.92
C GLY A 31 2.46 -8.82 -15.08
N THR A 32 1.94 -9.25 -16.23
CA THR A 32 0.49 -9.45 -16.44
C THR A 32 0.01 -10.82 -15.98
N GLY A 33 0.92 -11.70 -15.58
CA GLY A 33 0.62 -12.97 -14.91
C GLY A 33 1.45 -13.11 -13.64
N GLY A 34 1.27 -14.23 -12.93
CA GLY A 34 1.85 -14.36 -11.60
C GLY A 34 1.24 -13.31 -10.68
N HIS A 35 2.08 -12.54 -9.99
CA HIS A 35 1.65 -11.55 -9.00
C HIS A 35 2.11 -10.13 -9.33
N GLY A 36 2.38 -9.83 -10.62
CA GLY A 36 2.86 -8.50 -11.03
C GLY A 36 1.78 -7.42 -11.12
N HIS A 37 0.54 -7.82 -11.41
CA HIS A 37 -0.64 -6.95 -11.56
C HIS A 37 -0.46 -5.76 -12.52
N THR A 38 0.28 -5.94 -13.60
CA THR A 38 0.38 -4.93 -14.68
C THR A 38 -0.75 -5.11 -15.69
N PHE A 39 -0.86 -4.22 -16.68
CA PHE A 39 -1.82 -4.33 -17.78
C PHE A 39 -1.14 -4.12 -19.14
N PRO A 40 -1.58 -4.81 -20.22
CA PRO A 40 -0.93 -4.75 -21.53
C PRO A 40 -1.45 -3.62 -22.43
N GLY A 41 -2.41 -2.83 -21.94
CA GLY A 41 -3.10 -1.78 -22.68
C GLY A 41 -2.21 -0.65 -23.20
N ALA A 42 -2.78 0.14 -24.11
CA ALA A 42 -2.11 1.31 -24.67
C ALA A 42 -2.13 2.48 -23.68
N ILE A 43 -0.95 3.04 -23.43
CA ILE A 43 -0.73 4.25 -22.63
C ILE A 43 0.46 5.01 -23.22
N VAL A 44 0.46 6.34 -23.16
CA VAL A 44 1.66 7.18 -23.38
C VAL A 44 2.27 7.58 -22.04
N PRO A 45 3.58 7.91 -21.96
CA PRO A 45 4.23 8.18 -20.67
C PRO A 45 3.46 9.16 -19.79
N PHE A 46 3.18 8.74 -18.55
CA PHE A 46 2.44 9.47 -17.52
C PHE A 46 1.04 9.94 -17.96
N GLY A 47 0.43 9.25 -18.93
CA GLY A 47 -0.87 9.59 -19.51
C GLY A 47 -2.03 9.42 -18.52
N MET A 48 -3.07 10.23 -18.69
CA MET A 48 -4.34 10.13 -17.96
C MET A 48 -5.18 8.95 -18.44
N VAL A 49 -5.07 8.58 -19.73
CA VAL A 49 -5.75 7.42 -20.32
C VAL A 49 -4.83 6.21 -20.32
N GLN A 50 -5.30 5.14 -19.67
CA GLN A 50 -4.72 3.80 -19.74
C GLN A 50 -5.74 2.90 -20.44
N LEU A 51 -5.67 2.79 -21.77
CA LEU A 51 -6.68 2.09 -22.57
C LEU A 51 -6.33 0.60 -22.71
N SER A 52 -6.94 -0.24 -21.88
CA SER A 52 -6.57 -1.65 -21.71
C SER A 52 -7.77 -2.60 -21.80
N PRO A 53 -7.58 -3.88 -22.21
CA PRO A 53 -8.57 -4.94 -21.99
C PRO A 53 -8.79 -5.26 -20.51
N ASP A 54 -10.04 -5.59 -20.18
CA ASP A 54 -10.45 -6.12 -18.87
C ASP A 54 -10.81 -7.62 -18.98
N THR A 55 -10.05 -8.50 -18.33
CA THR A 55 -10.31 -9.95 -18.23
C THR A 55 -10.81 -10.40 -16.86
N ARG A 56 -10.63 -9.59 -15.81
CA ARG A 56 -11.13 -9.86 -14.46
C ARG A 56 -12.01 -8.74 -13.94
N VAL A 57 -13.15 -9.15 -13.39
CA VAL A 57 -14.17 -8.26 -12.80
C VAL A 57 -14.67 -8.80 -11.45
N ASP A 58 -13.96 -9.77 -10.89
CA ASP A 58 -14.33 -10.51 -9.67
C ASP A 58 -13.80 -9.88 -8.38
N GLY A 59 -12.95 -8.85 -8.48
CA GLY A 59 -12.31 -8.21 -7.34
C GLY A 59 -11.19 -9.04 -6.71
N SER A 60 -10.65 -10.04 -7.42
CA SER A 60 -9.49 -10.81 -6.96
C SER A 60 -8.23 -9.96 -6.86
N TRP A 61 -7.31 -10.33 -5.97
CA TRP A 61 -6.02 -9.65 -5.77
C TRP A 61 -5.17 -9.64 -7.06
N ASP A 62 -5.05 -10.79 -7.74
CA ASP A 62 -4.40 -10.88 -9.07
C ASP A 62 -5.12 -10.08 -10.18
N GLY A 63 -6.34 -9.60 -9.93
CA GLY A 63 -7.18 -8.85 -10.88
C GLY A 63 -7.15 -7.33 -10.71
N CYS A 64 -6.26 -6.78 -9.86
CA CYS A 64 -6.27 -5.35 -9.52
C CYS A 64 -6.14 -4.41 -10.73
N SER A 65 -5.35 -4.78 -11.74
CA SER A 65 -5.20 -4.02 -12.99
C SER A 65 -6.29 -4.27 -14.03
N GLY A 66 -7.27 -5.13 -13.75
CA GLY A 66 -8.31 -5.54 -14.69
C GLY A 66 -7.90 -6.65 -15.67
N TYR A 67 -6.61 -6.97 -15.81
CA TYR A 67 -6.10 -7.99 -16.74
C TYR A 67 -5.25 -9.05 -16.04
N HIS A 68 -5.43 -10.32 -16.42
CA HIS A 68 -4.51 -11.39 -16.05
C HIS A 68 -4.26 -12.35 -17.23
N TYR A 69 -2.99 -12.63 -17.52
CA TYR A 69 -2.55 -13.38 -18.71
C TYR A 69 -3.04 -14.84 -18.75
N SER A 70 -3.48 -15.42 -17.63
CA SER A 70 -4.06 -16.77 -17.66
C SER A 70 -5.47 -16.83 -18.26
N ASP A 71 -6.12 -15.68 -18.42
CA ASP A 71 -7.53 -15.60 -18.72
C ASP A 71 -7.79 -15.69 -20.22
N SER A 72 -9.01 -16.12 -20.59
CA SER A 72 -9.37 -16.36 -21.99
C SER A 72 -10.65 -15.64 -22.41
N VAL A 73 -11.14 -14.71 -21.59
CA VAL A 73 -12.34 -13.90 -21.81
C VAL A 73 -12.00 -12.43 -21.59
N ILE A 74 -12.41 -11.57 -22.51
CA ILE A 74 -12.39 -10.12 -22.38
C ILE A 74 -13.82 -9.62 -22.18
N TYR A 75 -14.03 -8.82 -21.14
CA TYR A 75 -15.29 -8.15 -20.85
C TYR A 75 -15.40 -6.83 -21.62
N GLY A 76 -14.31 -6.11 -21.83
CA GLY A 76 -14.30 -4.90 -22.63
C GLY A 76 -12.96 -4.19 -22.57
N PHE A 77 -12.98 -2.92 -22.96
CA PHE A 77 -11.81 -2.04 -22.95
C PHE A 77 -12.16 -0.73 -22.23
N SER A 78 -11.60 -0.54 -21.05
CA SER A 78 -11.78 0.66 -20.22
C SER A 78 -10.58 1.60 -20.29
N HIS A 79 -10.70 2.82 -19.74
CA HIS A 79 -9.79 3.94 -20.02
C HIS A 79 -8.90 4.35 -18.84
N THR A 80 -9.04 3.69 -17.69
CA THR A 80 -8.28 3.98 -16.47
C THR A 80 -7.88 2.67 -15.79
N HIS A 81 -6.62 2.57 -15.38
CA HIS A 81 -6.07 1.36 -14.73
C HIS A 81 -4.92 1.70 -13.77
N LEU A 82 -4.75 0.87 -12.75
CA LEU A 82 -3.61 0.91 -11.84
C LEU A 82 -2.55 -0.11 -12.25
N ASN A 83 -1.26 0.27 -12.19
CA ASN A 83 -0.17 -0.59 -12.61
C ASN A 83 0.53 -1.21 -11.41
N GLY A 84 0.20 -2.45 -11.09
CA GLY A 84 0.93 -3.21 -10.09
C GLY A 84 0.40 -3.14 -8.67
N THR A 85 -0.80 -2.61 -8.43
CA THR A 85 -1.31 -2.41 -7.07
C THR A 85 -1.84 -3.70 -6.45
N GLY A 86 -1.81 -3.78 -5.12
CA GLY A 86 -2.48 -4.84 -4.32
C GLY A 86 -3.98 -4.61 -4.05
N VAL A 87 -4.53 -3.47 -4.50
CA VAL A 87 -5.96 -3.13 -4.38
C VAL A 87 -6.51 -2.68 -5.73
N SER A 88 -7.70 -3.17 -6.07
CA SER A 88 -8.43 -2.90 -7.31
C SER A 88 -9.19 -1.56 -7.24
N ASP A 89 -9.08 -0.76 -8.30
CA ASP A 89 -9.94 0.40 -8.60
C ASP A 89 -9.89 0.66 -10.12
N TYR A 90 -10.52 1.75 -10.58
CA TYR A 90 -10.60 2.19 -11.97
C TYR A 90 -11.37 1.19 -12.86
N GLY A 91 -11.08 1.13 -14.15
CA GLY A 91 -11.94 0.46 -15.13
C GLY A 91 -13.06 1.35 -15.66
N ASP A 92 -12.84 2.67 -15.70
CA ASP A 92 -13.85 3.65 -16.11
C ASP A 92 -14.09 3.68 -17.62
N ILE A 93 -15.33 4.02 -17.99
CA ILE A 93 -15.76 4.24 -19.37
C ILE A 93 -15.46 3.00 -20.23
N MET A 94 -16.01 1.84 -19.85
CA MET A 94 -15.77 0.59 -20.57
C MET A 94 -16.57 0.54 -21.88
N LEU A 95 -15.87 0.24 -22.97
CA LEU A 95 -16.46 -0.01 -24.29
C LEU A 95 -16.25 -1.46 -24.75
N MET A 96 -17.26 -2.06 -25.37
CA MET A 96 -17.16 -3.40 -25.96
C MET A 96 -17.85 -3.49 -27.34
N PRO A 97 -17.11 -3.80 -28.43
CA PRO A 97 -17.71 -4.00 -29.75
C PRO A 97 -18.31 -5.41 -29.88
N THR A 98 -19.51 -5.51 -30.45
CA THR A 98 -20.20 -6.79 -30.72
C THR A 98 -20.92 -6.77 -32.08
N MET A 99 -21.44 -7.93 -32.51
CA MET A 99 -22.25 -8.06 -33.74
C MET A 99 -23.63 -8.65 -33.43
N GLY A 100 -24.63 -8.26 -34.22
CA GLY A 100 -25.99 -8.79 -34.15
C GLY A 100 -26.88 -8.03 -33.17
N ASN A 101 -27.74 -8.76 -32.45
CA ASN A 101 -28.61 -8.19 -31.42
C ASN A 101 -27.79 -7.92 -30.15
N PRO A 102 -27.72 -6.67 -29.66
CA PRO A 102 -26.90 -6.35 -28.50
C PRO A 102 -27.47 -6.95 -27.20
N SER A 103 -26.58 -7.32 -26.30
CA SER A 103 -26.86 -7.63 -24.90
C SER A 103 -26.11 -6.65 -24.00
N LEU A 104 -26.70 -6.34 -22.84
CA LEU A 104 -26.08 -5.48 -21.82
C LEU A 104 -25.68 -6.30 -20.57
N ASP A 105 -25.76 -7.63 -20.67
CA ASP A 105 -25.22 -8.56 -19.68
C ASP A 105 -23.77 -8.88 -20.06
N ASN A 106 -22.84 -8.68 -19.12
CA ASN A 106 -21.42 -8.91 -19.34
C ASN A 106 -21.07 -10.38 -19.62
N LYS A 107 -21.90 -11.32 -19.16
CA LYS A 107 -21.78 -12.75 -19.48
C LYS A 107 -22.15 -13.04 -20.93
N GLU A 108 -22.93 -12.15 -21.55
CA GLU A 108 -23.36 -12.29 -22.92
C GLU A 108 -22.56 -11.43 -23.90
N TYR A 109 -22.16 -10.20 -23.57
CA TYR A 109 -21.38 -9.39 -24.50
C TYR A 109 -19.89 -9.72 -24.50
N SER A 110 -19.36 -10.34 -23.44
CA SER A 110 -17.96 -10.74 -23.37
C SER A 110 -17.59 -11.70 -24.50
N SER A 111 -16.32 -11.66 -24.88
CA SER A 111 -15.78 -12.50 -25.95
C SER A 111 -14.60 -13.31 -25.45
N LYS A 112 -14.53 -14.55 -25.94
CA LYS A 112 -13.28 -15.30 -25.89
C LYS A 112 -12.21 -14.62 -26.75
N PHE A 113 -10.96 -14.83 -26.39
CA PHE A 113 -9.79 -14.43 -27.16
C PHE A 113 -8.65 -15.44 -26.97
N SER A 114 -7.55 -15.24 -27.69
CA SER A 114 -6.33 -16.03 -27.55
C SER A 114 -5.10 -15.14 -27.67
N HIS A 115 -4.10 -15.35 -26.82
CA HIS A 115 -2.80 -14.67 -26.89
C HIS A 115 -2.09 -14.85 -28.24
N LYS A 116 -2.44 -15.88 -29.03
CA LYS A 116 -1.92 -16.05 -30.41
C LYS A 116 -2.34 -14.90 -31.34
N ASN A 117 -3.49 -14.28 -31.06
CA ASN A 117 -4.05 -13.17 -31.82
C ASN A 117 -4.06 -11.88 -31.00
N GLU A 118 -3.18 -11.79 -30.00
CA GLU A 118 -3.00 -10.63 -29.13
C GLU A 118 -1.58 -10.10 -29.28
N LYS A 119 -1.43 -8.77 -29.30
CA LYS A 119 -0.14 -8.10 -29.41
C LYS A 119 -0.17 -6.81 -28.61
N ALA A 120 0.90 -6.55 -27.88
CA ALA A 120 1.12 -5.31 -27.16
C ALA A 120 2.55 -4.78 -27.44
N SER A 121 2.70 -3.46 -27.44
CA SER A 121 3.97 -2.73 -27.51
C SER A 121 3.76 -1.35 -26.87
N ALA A 122 4.82 -0.61 -26.56
CA ALA A 122 4.67 0.70 -25.93
C ALA A 122 3.71 1.62 -26.71
N GLY A 123 2.61 2.03 -26.08
CA GLY A 123 1.57 2.87 -26.68
C GLY A 123 0.58 2.17 -27.62
N PHE A 124 0.60 0.84 -27.75
CA PHE A 124 -0.29 0.12 -28.66
C PHE A 124 -0.69 -1.27 -28.14
N TYR A 125 -1.97 -1.59 -28.28
CA TYR A 125 -2.52 -2.92 -28.01
C TYR A 125 -3.42 -3.38 -29.17
N SER A 126 -3.47 -4.68 -29.44
CA SER A 126 -4.42 -5.27 -30.37
C SER A 126 -4.80 -6.69 -30.00
N VAL A 127 -6.05 -7.05 -30.24
CA VAL A 127 -6.57 -8.39 -29.99
C VAL A 127 -7.68 -8.73 -30.97
N LYS A 128 -7.89 -10.02 -31.21
CA LYS A 128 -9.05 -10.53 -31.91
C LYS A 128 -10.10 -11.07 -30.93
N LEU A 129 -11.32 -10.55 -31.03
CA LEU A 129 -12.48 -11.06 -30.30
C LEU A 129 -13.12 -12.21 -31.09
N ASP A 130 -12.97 -13.45 -30.60
CA ASP A 130 -13.35 -14.66 -31.34
C ASP A 130 -14.86 -14.80 -31.52
N LYS A 131 -15.66 -14.36 -30.54
CA LYS A 131 -17.12 -14.56 -30.53
C LYS A 131 -17.82 -13.89 -31.72
N ASN A 132 -17.39 -12.68 -32.08
CA ASN A 132 -17.98 -11.91 -33.17
C ASN A 132 -16.99 -11.65 -34.33
N ASN A 133 -15.80 -12.24 -34.27
CA ASN A 133 -14.75 -12.10 -35.30
C ASN A 133 -14.41 -10.63 -35.55
N ILE A 134 -14.13 -9.87 -34.49
CA ILE A 134 -13.81 -8.44 -34.54
C ILE A 134 -12.35 -8.25 -34.17
N ASP A 135 -11.59 -7.55 -35.01
CA ASP A 135 -10.23 -7.14 -34.66
C ASP A 135 -10.26 -5.77 -33.98
N VAL A 136 -9.61 -5.68 -32.82
CA VAL A 136 -9.53 -4.47 -32.00
C VAL A 136 -8.09 -3.96 -31.99
N ARG A 137 -7.93 -2.65 -32.16
CA ARG A 137 -6.65 -1.95 -32.04
C ARG A 137 -6.83 -0.70 -31.19
N LEU A 138 -5.90 -0.50 -30.24
CA LEU A 138 -5.94 0.57 -29.25
C LEU A 138 -4.62 1.36 -29.28
N THR A 139 -4.72 2.68 -29.16
CA THR A 139 -3.59 3.61 -28.97
C THR A 139 -4.09 4.81 -28.16
N THR A 140 -3.18 5.62 -27.61
CA THR A 140 -3.58 6.77 -26.80
C THR A 140 -2.75 8.02 -27.11
N THR A 141 -3.29 9.16 -26.71
CA THR A 141 -2.57 10.40 -26.39
C THR A 141 -2.59 10.54 -24.86
N LYS A 142 -2.20 11.70 -24.29
CA LYS A 142 -2.22 11.86 -22.83
C LYS A 142 -3.64 11.76 -22.26
N ARG A 143 -4.66 12.26 -22.97
CA ARG A 143 -6.03 12.38 -22.46
C ARG A 143 -7.10 11.79 -23.37
N VAL A 144 -6.73 11.28 -24.54
CA VAL A 144 -7.65 10.69 -25.52
C VAL A 144 -7.23 9.26 -25.87
N GLY A 145 -8.14 8.32 -25.67
CA GLY A 145 -8.03 6.94 -26.15
C GLY A 145 -8.61 6.78 -27.55
N TYR A 146 -7.95 5.98 -28.38
CA TYR A 146 -8.34 5.70 -29.76
C TYR A 146 -8.57 4.21 -29.94
N HIS A 147 -9.76 3.87 -30.43
CA HIS A 147 -10.16 2.52 -30.80
C HIS A 147 -10.31 2.42 -32.31
N GLU A 148 -9.85 1.33 -32.91
CA GLU A 148 -10.20 0.92 -34.28
C GLU A 148 -10.76 -0.51 -34.23
N TYR A 149 -12.03 -0.66 -34.58
CA TYR A 149 -12.73 -1.94 -34.64
C TYR A 149 -12.94 -2.35 -36.10
N THR A 150 -12.37 -3.48 -36.49
CA THR A 150 -12.59 -4.06 -37.83
C THR A 150 -13.58 -5.21 -37.74
N PHE A 151 -14.73 -5.05 -38.38
CA PHE A 151 -15.81 -6.05 -38.36
C PHE A 151 -15.66 -7.02 -39.53
N ASN A 152 -15.20 -8.25 -39.28
CA ASN A 152 -14.95 -9.24 -40.34
C ASN A 152 -16.21 -9.97 -40.85
N SER A 153 -17.38 -9.48 -40.43
CA SER A 153 -18.71 -9.94 -40.84
C SER A 153 -19.57 -8.72 -41.18
N ALA A 154 -20.44 -8.84 -42.18
CA ALA A 154 -21.43 -7.79 -42.46
C ALA A 154 -22.63 -7.93 -41.50
N GLY A 155 -23.31 -6.83 -41.23
CA GLY A 155 -24.53 -6.82 -40.41
C GLY A 155 -24.58 -5.64 -39.44
N ASN A 156 -25.28 -5.85 -38.32
CA ASN A 156 -25.44 -4.83 -37.29
C ASN A 156 -24.25 -4.88 -36.32
N ALA A 157 -23.37 -3.89 -36.38
CA ALA A 157 -22.31 -3.67 -35.42
C ALA A 157 -22.87 -2.90 -34.22
N ASN A 158 -22.44 -3.28 -33.02
CA ASN A 158 -22.78 -2.57 -31.78
C ASN A 158 -21.51 -2.16 -31.05
N ILE A 159 -21.56 -1.03 -30.35
CA ILE A 159 -20.58 -0.62 -29.34
C ILE A 159 -21.37 -0.44 -28.04
N ILE A 160 -21.04 -1.26 -27.05
CA ILE A 160 -21.65 -1.21 -25.72
C ILE A 160 -20.84 -0.25 -24.86
N LEU A 161 -21.52 0.62 -24.13
CA LEU A 161 -21.00 1.43 -23.03
C LEU A 161 -21.62 0.91 -21.73
N ASP A 162 -20.80 0.45 -20.80
CA ASP A 162 -21.27 -0.05 -19.49
C ASP A 162 -20.60 0.74 -18.36
N LEU A 163 -21.41 1.53 -17.63
CA LEU A 163 -20.91 2.35 -16.52
C LEU A 163 -20.87 1.59 -15.20
N ASN A 164 -21.42 0.37 -15.14
CA ASN A 164 -21.42 -0.51 -13.97
C ASN A 164 -20.27 -1.51 -13.98
N HIS A 165 -19.35 -1.36 -14.95
CA HIS A 165 -18.16 -2.19 -15.03
C HIS A 165 -17.27 -1.95 -13.80
N ARG A 166 -16.87 -3.04 -13.14
CA ARG A 166 -16.05 -3.10 -11.92
C ARG A 166 -16.64 -2.30 -10.76
N ASP A 167 -16.21 -1.06 -10.53
CA ASP A 167 -16.60 -0.31 -9.33
C ASP A 167 -18.10 -0.03 -9.26
N LYS A 168 -18.55 0.21 -8.02
CA LYS A 168 -19.94 0.56 -7.75
C LYS A 168 -20.26 1.94 -8.33
N LEU A 169 -21.19 1.99 -9.28
CA LEU A 169 -21.70 3.23 -9.85
C LEU A 169 -22.58 3.97 -8.84
N LEU A 170 -22.11 5.15 -8.39
CA LEU A 170 -22.87 6.04 -7.51
C LEU A 170 -23.75 7.02 -8.29
N GLU A 171 -23.28 7.47 -9.45
CA GLU A 171 -24.01 8.37 -10.34
C GLU A 171 -23.49 8.22 -11.77
N GLY A 172 -24.39 7.97 -12.71
CA GLY A 172 -24.08 7.88 -14.13
C GLY A 172 -24.94 8.84 -14.94
N GLU A 173 -24.35 9.45 -15.96
CA GLU A 173 -25.05 10.24 -16.96
C GLU A 173 -24.49 9.97 -18.36
N VAL A 174 -25.37 9.84 -19.36
CA VAL A 174 -25.04 9.76 -20.78
C VAL A 174 -25.90 10.76 -21.53
N LYS A 175 -25.26 11.71 -22.21
CA LYS A 175 -25.88 12.76 -23.03
C LYS A 175 -25.59 12.51 -24.51
N ILE A 176 -26.62 12.47 -25.34
CA ILE A 176 -26.47 12.38 -26.79
C ILE A 176 -26.42 13.78 -27.38
N ILE A 177 -25.26 14.15 -27.94
CA ILE A 177 -25.06 15.46 -28.56
C ILE A 177 -25.54 15.43 -30.01
N ASP A 178 -25.12 14.40 -30.75
CA ASP A 178 -25.56 14.08 -32.10
C ASP A 178 -25.40 12.57 -32.38
N ASP A 179 -25.58 12.15 -33.63
CA ASP A 179 -25.49 10.74 -34.01
C ASP A 179 -24.06 10.16 -33.99
N LYS A 180 -23.04 10.99 -33.76
CA LYS A 180 -21.62 10.60 -33.66
C LYS A 180 -20.96 10.99 -32.35
N THR A 181 -21.60 11.80 -31.53
CA THR A 181 -20.97 12.40 -30.36
C THR A 181 -21.86 12.21 -29.13
N ILE A 182 -21.26 11.68 -28.06
CA ILE A 182 -21.90 11.57 -26.75
C ILE A 182 -20.98 12.09 -25.66
N GLU A 183 -21.59 12.53 -24.56
CA GLU A 183 -20.90 12.91 -23.33
C GLU A 183 -21.32 11.97 -22.20
N VAL A 184 -20.38 11.61 -21.34
CA VAL A 184 -20.56 10.63 -20.27
C VAL A 184 -20.02 11.18 -18.96
N PHE A 185 -20.74 10.96 -17.87
CA PHE A 185 -20.24 11.18 -16.51
C PHE A 185 -20.42 9.91 -15.70
N ARG A 186 -19.37 9.53 -14.97
CA ARG A 186 -19.33 8.42 -14.02
C ARG A 186 -18.81 8.95 -12.69
N ARG A 187 -19.57 8.70 -11.62
CA ARG A 187 -19.14 8.81 -10.23
C ARG A 187 -19.18 7.43 -9.58
N SER A 188 -18.07 6.98 -9.02
CA SER A 188 -17.91 5.61 -8.53
C SER A 188 -17.31 5.54 -7.13
N GLU A 189 -17.48 4.37 -6.51
CA GLU A 189 -16.91 3.96 -5.23
C GLU A 189 -16.22 2.61 -5.38
N ALA A 190 -14.92 2.57 -5.09
CA ALA A 190 -14.15 1.36 -4.83
C ALA A 190 -13.11 1.65 -3.73
N TRP A 191 -11.82 1.74 -4.07
CA TRP A 191 -10.77 2.14 -3.14
C TRP A 191 -10.78 3.66 -2.92
N ALA A 192 -10.84 4.43 -4.01
CA ALA A 192 -11.33 5.79 -4.03
C ALA A 192 -12.85 5.78 -3.82
N THR A 193 -13.30 6.36 -2.71
CA THR A 193 -14.70 6.27 -2.28
C THR A 193 -15.63 7.28 -2.99
N ASN A 194 -15.07 8.27 -3.68
CA ASN A 194 -15.84 9.26 -4.43
C ASN A 194 -15.08 9.77 -5.66
N GLN A 195 -14.92 8.90 -6.66
CA GLN A 195 -14.21 9.20 -7.90
C GLN A 195 -15.13 9.86 -8.93
N TYR A 196 -14.62 10.86 -9.67
CA TYR A 196 -15.36 11.57 -10.73
C TYR A 196 -14.61 11.49 -12.06
N ILE A 197 -15.28 10.96 -13.10
CA ILE A 197 -14.76 10.98 -14.47
C ILE A 197 -15.84 11.47 -15.44
N TYR A 198 -15.45 12.42 -16.28
CA TYR A 198 -16.23 12.86 -17.43
C TYR A 198 -15.55 12.39 -18.71
N ALA A 199 -16.33 12.10 -19.74
CA ALA A 199 -15.82 11.73 -21.05
C ALA A 199 -16.62 12.35 -22.19
N ARG A 200 -15.93 12.55 -23.32
CA ARG A 200 -16.52 12.83 -24.63
C ARG A 200 -16.12 11.73 -25.59
N ILE A 201 -17.11 11.08 -26.19
CA ILE A 201 -16.92 9.94 -27.10
C ILE A 201 -17.38 10.34 -28.50
N GLU A 202 -16.49 10.18 -29.49
CA GLU A 202 -16.76 10.47 -30.90
C GLU A 202 -16.61 9.20 -31.75
N PHE A 203 -17.66 8.83 -32.48
CA PHE A 203 -17.72 7.71 -33.42
C PHE A 203 -17.44 8.17 -34.85
N SER A 204 -16.72 7.36 -35.64
CA SER A 204 -16.48 7.68 -37.06
C SER A 204 -17.74 7.57 -37.94
N LYS A 205 -18.75 6.80 -37.48
CA LYS A 205 -20.03 6.58 -38.17
C LYS A 205 -21.21 6.99 -37.28
N PRO A 206 -22.35 7.40 -37.87
CA PRO A 206 -23.58 7.56 -37.13
C PRO A 206 -23.99 6.28 -36.42
N MET A 207 -24.27 6.39 -35.12
CA MET A 207 -24.70 5.31 -34.25
C MET A 207 -26.07 5.61 -33.64
N LYS A 208 -26.92 4.59 -33.54
CA LYS A 208 -28.25 4.70 -32.92
C LYS A 208 -28.32 3.89 -31.64
N ILE A 209 -28.98 4.40 -30.62
CA ILE A 209 -29.26 3.62 -29.41
C ILE A 209 -30.20 2.48 -29.79
N SER A 210 -29.75 1.24 -29.61
CA SER A 210 -30.47 0.02 -29.98
C SER A 210 -30.89 -0.80 -28.76
N LYS A 211 -30.21 -0.62 -27.61
CA LYS A 211 -30.58 -1.20 -26.33
C LYS A 211 -30.10 -0.28 -25.21
N LYS A 212 -30.86 -0.27 -24.11
CA LYS A 212 -30.55 0.55 -22.93
C LYS A 212 -30.96 -0.19 -21.65
N LEU A 213 -30.16 -0.03 -20.61
CA LEU A 213 -30.45 -0.36 -19.23
C LEU A 213 -30.32 0.95 -18.45
N VAL A 214 -31.43 1.48 -17.95
CA VAL A 214 -31.52 2.79 -17.32
C VAL A 214 -32.48 2.68 -16.14
N ASN A 215 -32.04 3.08 -14.95
CA ASN A 215 -32.88 3.13 -13.75
C ASN A 215 -33.12 4.55 -13.20
N GLY A 216 -32.65 5.59 -13.90
CA GLY A 216 -32.95 7.01 -13.62
C GLY A 216 -33.71 7.66 -14.77
N LYS A 217 -33.37 8.91 -15.11
CA LYS A 217 -34.00 9.66 -16.22
C LYS A 217 -33.65 9.04 -17.58
N ASP A 218 -34.61 9.10 -18.49
CA ASP A 218 -34.54 8.62 -19.87
C ASP A 218 -35.43 9.53 -20.74
N GLU A 219 -34.99 10.76 -20.94
CA GLU A 219 -35.76 11.79 -21.66
C GLU A 219 -34.81 12.81 -22.31
N ASN A 220 -35.23 13.46 -23.40
CA ASN A 220 -34.51 14.56 -24.02
C ASN A 220 -33.01 14.26 -24.30
N ASN A 221 -32.70 13.07 -24.84
CA ASN A 221 -31.33 12.63 -25.12
C ASN A 221 -30.41 12.56 -23.87
N LEU A 222 -30.99 12.47 -22.69
CA LEU A 222 -30.30 12.34 -21.41
C LEU A 222 -30.71 11.04 -20.71
N PHE A 223 -29.72 10.23 -20.36
CA PHE A 223 -29.88 9.01 -19.59
C PHE A 223 -29.10 9.14 -18.29
N THR A 224 -29.73 8.83 -17.16
CA THR A 224 -29.07 8.88 -15.85
C THR A 224 -29.39 7.66 -15.02
N GLY A 225 -28.60 7.41 -13.98
CA GLY A 225 -28.92 6.39 -12.98
C GLY A 225 -27.69 5.73 -12.37
N THR A 226 -27.95 4.79 -11.48
CA THR A 226 -26.94 3.92 -10.83
C THR A 226 -26.86 2.53 -11.45
N LYS A 227 -27.72 2.26 -12.44
CA LYS A 227 -27.65 1.14 -13.38
C LYS A 227 -27.78 1.70 -14.78
N LEU A 228 -26.64 2.00 -15.40
CA LEU A 228 -26.61 2.68 -16.70
C LEU A 228 -25.68 1.97 -17.69
N ALA A 229 -26.27 1.41 -18.75
CA ALA A 229 -25.55 0.83 -19.88
C ALA A 229 -26.33 1.02 -21.18
N LEU A 230 -25.65 1.32 -22.28
CA LEU A 230 -26.26 1.58 -23.59
C LEU A 230 -25.52 0.81 -24.68
N ALA A 231 -26.26 0.34 -25.68
CA ALA A 231 -25.71 -0.17 -26.93
C ALA A 231 -25.99 0.79 -28.08
N PHE A 232 -24.95 1.14 -28.80
CA PHE A 232 -24.98 2.01 -29.97
C PHE A 232 -24.72 1.19 -31.22
N SER A 233 -25.62 1.23 -32.21
CA SER A 233 -25.57 0.34 -33.37
C SER A 233 -25.57 1.05 -34.71
N THR A 234 -24.93 0.40 -35.69
CA THR A 234 -24.93 0.81 -37.09
C THR A 234 -24.69 -0.40 -38.01
N ASN A 235 -25.07 -0.27 -39.28
CA ASN A 235 -24.79 -1.33 -40.24
C ASN A 235 -23.35 -1.20 -40.78
N VAL A 236 -22.67 -2.35 -40.91
CA VAL A 236 -21.32 -2.47 -41.45
C VAL A 236 -21.25 -3.53 -42.54
N LYS A 237 -20.36 -3.31 -43.50
CA LYS A 237 -19.92 -4.32 -44.47
C LYS A 237 -18.79 -5.15 -43.86
N LYS A 238 -18.56 -6.34 -44.42
CA LYS A 238 -17.39 -7.15 -44.06
C LYS A 238 -16.10 -6.37 -44.31
N GLY A 239 -15.21 -6.34 -43.31
CA GLY A 239 -13.94 -5.63 -43.32
C GLY A 239 -14.06 -4.13 -43.06
N GLU A 240 -15.26 -3.62 -42.78
CA GLU A 240 -15.45 -2.21 -42.48
C GLU A 240 -14.96 -1.86 -41.07
N LYS A 241 -14.41 -0.65 -40.94
CA LYS A 241 -13.82 -0.13 -39.71
C LYS A 241 -14.73 0.90 -39.06
N ILE A 242 -14.85 0.84 -37.73
CA ILE A 242 -15.38 1.93 -36.92
C ILE A 242 -14.26 2.41 -35.99
N SER A 243 -13.99 3.71 -36.02
CA SER A 243 -13.04 4.35 -35.10
C SER A 243 -13.81 5.04 -33.99
N VAL A 244 -13.30 4.98 -32.77
CA VAL A 244 -13.88 5.66 -31.61
C VAL A 244 -12.77 6.44 -30.92
N LYS A 245 -13.02 7.72 -30.62
CA LYS A 245 -12.14 8.53 -29.77
C LYS A 245 -12.85 8.80 -28.46
N VAL A 246 -12.13 8.67 -27.34
CA VAL A 246 -12.67 8.90 -26.00
C VAL A 246 -11.72 9.84 -25.26
N ALA A 247 -12.12 11.09 -25.08
CA ALA A 247 -11.40 12.03 -24.24
C ALA A 247 -11.97 11.98 -22.81
N ILE A 248 -11.13 11.86 -21.79
CA ILE A 248 -11.56 11.89 -20.38
C ILE A 248 -11.13 13.18 -19.69
N SER A 249 -11.79 13.52 -18.58
CA SER A 249 -11.52 14.71 -17.76
C SER A 249 -11.93 14.50 -16.31
N PRO A 250 -11.13 14.97 -15.33
CA PRO A 250 -11.52 15.01 -13.93
C PRO A 250 -12.47 16.19 -13.59
N THR A 251 -12.59 17.19 -14.48
CA THR A 251 -13.25 18.47 -14.13
C THR A 251 -14.64 18.66 -14.74
N GLY A 252 -14.95 18.08 -15.89
CA GLY A 252 -16.27 18.22 -16.49
C GLY A 252 -16.33 17.95 -17.99
N TYR A 253 -17.54 18.07 -18.56
CA TYR A 253 -17.79 17.96 -19.99
C TYR A 253 -17.00 18.98 -20.82
N GLU A 254 -16.90 20.22 -20.34
CA GLU A 254 -16.09 21.26 -21.01
C GLU A 254 -14.61 20.86 -21.07
N GLY A 255 -14.08 20.29 -19.97
CA GLY A 255 -12.71 19.77 -19.90
C GLY A 255 -12.47 18.64 -20.90
N ALA A 256 -13.36 17.64 -20.91
CA ALA A 256 -13.29 16.53 -21.87
C ALA A 256 -13.38 17.02 -23.32
N GLY A 257 -14.24 18.01 -23.60
CA GLY A 257 -14.33 18.66 -24.91
C GLY A 257 -13.05 19.38 -25.32
N LYS A 258 -12.41 20.11 -24.41
CA LYS A 258 -11.11 20.78 -24.66
C LYS A 258 -10.00 19.75 -24.89
N ASN A 259 -9.96 18.68 -24.12
CA ASN A 259 -8.99 17.59 -24.30
C ASN A 259 -9.15 16.95 -25.69
N MET A 260 -10.39 16.65 -26.11
CA MET A 260 -10.70 16.15 -27.45
C MET A 260 -10.27 17.15 -28.54
N LEU A 261 -10.54 18.44 -28.36
CA LEU A 261 -10.15 19.45 -29.34
C LEU A 261 -8.63 19.60 -29.48
N ALA A 262 -7.89 19.46 -28.39
CA ALA A 262 -6.43 19.63 -28.37
C ALA A 262 -5.70 18.41 -28.92
N GLU A 263 -6.06 17.20 -28.45
CA GLU A 263 -5.31 15.96 -28.70
C GLU A 263 -6.04 15.00 -29.68
N GLY A 264 -7.36 15.20 -29.90
CA GLY A 264 -8.26 14.35 -30.69
C GLY A 264 -8.42 14.72 -32.17
N LYS A 265 -7.56 15.60 -32.72
CA LYS A 265 -7.77 16.21 -34.06
C LYS A 265 -7.59 15.23 -35.23
N SER A 266 -6.63 14.32 -35.13
CA SER A 266 -6.38 13.34 -36.18
C SER A 266 -7.41 12.22 -36.11
N ASN A 267 -7.93 11.80 -37.25
CA ASN A 267 -8.72 10.57 -37.36
C ASN A 267 -7.90 9.39 -37.89
N ASP A 268 -6.60 9.59 -38.16
CA ASP A 268 -5.70 8.54 -38.61
C ASP A 268 -5.03 7.83 -37.42
N PHE A 269 -5.42 6.58 -37.21
CA PHE A 269 -4.90 5.72 -36.14
C PHE A 269 -3.39 5.52 -36.24
N GLU A 270 -2.84 5.36 -37.45
CA GLU A 270 -1.39 5.10 -37.61
C GLU A 270 -0.55 6.31 -37.24
N THR A 271 -1.05 7.51 -37.51
CA THR A 271 -0.39 8.75 -37.08
C THR A 271 -0.34 8.85 -35.55
N ILE A 272 -1.45 8.56 -34.86
CA ILE A 272 -1.47 8.58 -33.39
C ILE A 272 -0.58 7.49 -32.80
N LYS A 273 -0.63 6.28 -33.34
CA LYS A 273 0.25 5.19 -32.93
C LYS A 273 1.73 5.57 -33.07
N LYS A 274 2.12 6.18 -34.19
CA LYS A 274 3.50 6.65 -34.41
C LYS A 274 3.89 7.75 -33.41
N GLN A 275 2.97 8.65 -33.08
CA GLN A 275 3.22 9.66 -32.06
C GLN A 275 3.42 9.02 -30.67
N ALA A 276 2.58 8.05 -30.29
CA ALA A 276 2.73 7.33 -29.03
C ALA A 276 4.08 6.60 -28.94
N VAL A 277 4.52 5.96 -30.03
CA VAL A 277 5.86 5.35 -30.13
C VAL A 277 6.97 6.39 -29.97
N ALA A 278 6.85 7.54 -30.64
CA ALA A 278 7.83 8.62 -30.52
C ALA A 278 7.89 9.22 -29.10
N ASP A 279 6.75 9.35 -28.43
CA ASP A 279 6.68 9.80 -27.04
C ASP A 279 7.37 8.80 -26.10
N TRP A 280 7.19 7.50 -26.32
CA TRP A 280 7.90 6.45 -25.60
C TRP A 280 9.38 6.43 -25.87
N ASP A 281 9.81 6.45 -27.14
CA ASP A 281 11.24 6.47 -27.50
C ASP A 281 11.96 7.67 -26.87
N LYS A 282 11.29 8.82 -26.79
CA LYS A 282 11.81 10.00 -26.09
C LYS A 282 12.05 9.73 -24.60
N GLU A 283 11.07 9.19 -23.88
CA GLU A 283 11.22 8.94 -22.44
C GLU A 283 12.22 7.80 -22.16
N LEU A 284 12.16 6.70 -22.93
CA LEU A 284 13.08 5.57 -22.82
C LEU A 284 14.52 5.95 -23.17
N SER A 285 14.72 6.94 -24.05
CA SER A 285 16.07 7.43 -24.40
C SER A 285 16.80 8.13 -23.25
N LYS A 286 16.14 8.44 -22.13
CA LYS A 286 16.81 9.00 -20.94
C LYS A 286 17.91 8.09 -20.41
N ILE A 287 17.76 6.77 -20.58
CA ILE A 287 18.78 5.79 -20.22
C ILE A 287 18.96 4.78 -21.36
N GLU A 288 20.18 4.73 -21.92
CA GLU A 288 20.55 3.77 -22.95
C GLU A 288 21.37 2.65 -22.34
N VAL A 289 21.09 1.39 -22.70
CA VAL A 289 21.88 0.25 -22.26
C VAL A 289 22.42 -0.54 -23.45
N LYS A 290 23.65 -1.05 -23.32
CA LYS A 290 24.28 -1.92 -24.31
C LYS A 290 24.36 -3.35 -23.77
N SER A 291 23.74 -4.27 -24.53
CA SER A 291 23.72 -5.70 -24.25
C SER A 291 23.61 -6.48 -25.57
N SER A 292 24.26 -7.64 -25.66
CA SER A 292 23.99 -8.63 -26.71
C SER A 292 22.80 -9.54 -26.38
N ASP A 293 22.34 -9.52 -25.13
CA ASP A 293 21.22 -10.31 -24.63
C ASP A 293 19.91 -9.54 -24.82
N LYS A 294 19.03 -10.07 -25.66
CA LYS A 294 17.75 -9.46 -26.01
C LYS A 294 16.75 -9.51 -24.86
N ASP A 295 16.79 -10.52 -24.00
CA ASP A 295 15.89 -10.61 -22.86
C ASP A 295 16.25 -9.56 -21.83
N LYS A 296 17.54 -9.29 -21.61
CA LYS A 296 17.97 -8.18 -20.74
C LYS A 296 17.54 -6.81 -21.26
N LEU A 297 17.59 -6.60 -22.59
CA LEU A 297 17.07 -5.38 -23.21
C LEU A 297 15.55 -5.27 -23.00
N ALA A 298 14.82 -6.37 -23.21
CA ALA A 298 13.38 -6.38 -23.01
C ALA A 298 12.99 -6.08 -21.56
N ILE A 299 13.64 -6.73 -20.58
CA ILE A 299 13.39 -6.50 -19.15
C ILE A 299 13.72 -5.05 -18.78
N PHE A 300 14.87 -4.52 -19.20
CA PHE A 300 15.27 -3.15 -18.84
C PHE A 300 14.33 -2.09 -19.42
N TYR A 301 14.02 -2.15 -20.71
CA TYR A 301 13.13 -1.16 -21.32
C TYR A 301 11.67 -1.34 -20.91
N THR A 302 11.24 -2.55 -20.57
CA THR A 302 9.91 -2.76 -19.96
C THR A 302 9.85 -2.24 -18.54
N ALA A 303 10.91 -2.40 -17.74
CA ALA A 303 11.01 -1.79 -16.42
C ALA A 303 10.92 -0.25 -16.50
N MET A 304 11.62 0.37 -17.46
CA MET A 304 11.51 1.82 -17.71
C MET A 304 10.09 2.21 -18.16
N TYR A 305 9.44 1.37 -18.98
CA TYR A 305 8.05 1.54 -19.35
C TYR A 305 7.11 1.54 -18.14
N HIS A 306 7.24 0.57 -17.22
CA HIS A 306 6.43 0.51 -15.99
C HIS A 306 6.61 1.74 -15.09
N VAL A 307 7.85 2.20 -14.89
CA VAL A 307 8.14 3.42 -14.10
C VAL A 307 7.51 4.68 -14.70
N PHE A 308 7.38 4.74 -16.03
CA PHE A 308 6.78 5.89 -16.70
C PHE A 308 5.28 5.73 -16.96
N THR A 309 4.66 4.63 -16.52
CA THR A 309 3.21 4.45 -16.56
C THR A 309 2.51 5.33 -15.53
N GLN A 310 3.11 5.54 -14.35
CA GLN A 310 2.56 6.29 -13.20
C GLN A 310 3.64 7.12 -12.49
N PRO A 311 3.32 8.26 -11.82
CA PRO A 311 2.00 8.88 -11.59
C PRO A 311 1.32 9.42 -12.86
N ASN A 312 -0.01 9.51 -12.88
CA ASN A 312 -0.77 9.93 -14.07
C ASN A 312 -1.10 11.43 -14.03
N ILE A 313 -0.99 12.12 -15.17
CA ILE A 313 -1.45 13.51 -15.27
C ILE A 313 -2.96 13.56 -14.97
N ASN A 314 -3.36 14.39 -13.99
CA ASN A 314 -4.74 14.48 -13.52
C ASN A 314 -5.28 15.91 -13.63
N MET A 315 -5.11 16.51 -14.81
CA MET A 315 -5.62 17.83 -15.15
C MET A 315 -5.93 17.92 -16.64
N ASP A 316 -6.89 18.77 -17.01
CA ASP A 316 -7.22 19.05 -18.40
C ASP A 316 -6.13 19.88 -19.09
N VAL A 317 -6.21 19.99 -20.42
CA VAL A 317 -5.26 20.76 -21.23
C VAL A 317 -5.20 22.25 -20.89
N ASP A 318 -6.23 22.79 -20.24
CA ASP A 318 -6.28 24.18 -19.75
C ASP A 318 -5.74 24.33 -18.31
N GLY A 319 -5.20 23.26 -17.73
CA GLY A 319 -4.62 23.23 -16.39
C GLY A 319 -5.65 23.08 -15.27
N LYS A 320 -6.96 22.98 -15.57
CA LYS A 320 -7.96 22.72 -14.53
C LYS A 320 -7.84 21.30 -13.97
N TYR A 321 -7.99 21.18 -12.66
CA TYR A 321 -7.99 19.89 -11.95
C TYR A 321 -8.99 19.91 -10.79
N ARG A 322 -9.31 18.71 -10.27
CA ARG A 322 -10.10 18.51 -9.06
C ARG A 322 -9.16 18.32 -7.86
N GLY A 323 -9.37 19.10 -6.80
CA GLY A 323 -8.62 18.98 -5.55
C GLY A 323 -9.23 17.95 -4.60
N ARG A 324 -8.53 17.63 -3.50
CA ARG A 324 -8.99 16.66 -2.49
C ARG A 324 -10.23 17.09 -1.70
N ASP A 325 -10.58 18.37 -1.72
CA ASP A 325 -11.86 18.89 -1.21
C ASP A 325 -12.99 18.85 -2.27
N ASN A 326 -12.77 18.16 -3.38
CA ASN A 326 -13.65 18.08 -4.55
C ASN A 326 -13.91 19.40 -5.28
N LYS A 327 -13.23 20.50 -4.93
CA LYS A 327 -13.32 21.77 -5.66
C LYS A 327 -12.42 21.79 -6.89
N PHE A 328 -12.71 22.71 -7.80
CA PHE A 328 -11.91 22.92 -9.01
C PHE A 328 -10.85 23.98 -8.80
N TYR A 329 -9.65 23.68 -9.26
CA TYR A 329 -8.49 24.56 -9.24
C TYR A 329 -7.84 24.61 -10.61
N THR A 330 -6.85 25.48 -10.77
CA THR A 330 -6.04 25.56 -11.99
C THR A 330 -4.58 25.53 -11.60
N ALA A 331 -3.84 24.57 -12.15
CA ALA A 331 -2.40 24.46 -11.95
C ALA A 331 -1.71 25.61 -12.71
N LYS A 332 -0.77 26.28 -12.05
CA LYS A 332 -0.01 27.40 -12.61
C LYS A 332 1.46 27.02 -12.58
N ASP A 333 2.08 26.95 -13.76
CA ASP A 333 3.51 26.66 -13.93
C ASP A 333 3.98 25.26 -13.48
N PHE A 334 3.06 24.34 -13.18
CA PHE A 334 3.34 22.92 -12.93
C PHE A 334 2.20 22.04 -13.50
N ASN A 335 2.47 20.75 -13.71
CA ASN A 335 1.43 19.76 -14.01
C ASN A 335 0.93 19.11 -12.73
N TYR A 336 -0.39 18.93 -12.59
CA TYR A 336 -1.00 18.22 -11.47
C TYR A 336 -1.16 16.73 -11.81
N TYR A 337 -0.82 15.86 -10.85
CA TYR A 337 -0.80 14.41 -11.02
C TYR A 337 -1.69 13.69 -9.99
N SER A 338 -1.93 12.41 -10.21
CA SER A 338 -2.57 11.48 -9.27
C SER A 338 -1.92 10.11 -9.34
N VAL A 339 -2.34 9.19 -8.46
CA VAL A 339 -1.77 7.86 -8.25
C VAL A 339 -0.38 7.95 -7.63
N PHE A 340 -0.37 8.13 -6.31
CA PHE A 340 0.86 8.24 -5.53
C PHE A 340 0.95 7.11 -4.49
N SER A 341 1.54 5.98 -4.91
CA SER A 341 1.82 4.81 -4.05
C SER A 341 3.10 5.07 -3.23
N LEU A 342 3.02 5.97 -2.26
CA LEU A 342 4.22 6.56 -1.65
C LEU A 342 4.95 5.65 -0.69
N TRP A 343 4.29 4.62 -0.14
CA TRP A 343 4.96 3.62 0.70
C TRP A 343 6.01 2.82 -0.10
N ASP A 344 5.77 2.65 -1.40
CA ASP A 344 6.66 1.91 -2.30
C ASP A 344 7.63 2.87 -2.99
N THR A 345 7.07 3.84 -3.70
CA THR A 345 7.77 4.64 -4.71
C THR A 345 8.83 5.58 -4.13
N PHE A 346 8.79 5.92 -2.83
CA PHE A 346 9.84 6.72 -2.19
C PHE A 346 11.20 6.00 -2.20
N ARG A 347 11.19 4.66 -2.23
CA ARG A 347 12.38 3.81 -2.06
C ARG A 347 13.27 3.80 -3.30
N GLY A 348 12.68 3.87 -4.49
CA GLY A 348 13.44 3.85 -5.75
C GLY A 348 12.87 4.73 -6.87
N ALA A 349 11.55 4.76 -7.07
CA ALA A 349 10.95 5.43 -8.22
C ALA A 349 11.19 6.95 -8.18
N HIS A 350 10.90 7.57 -7.04
CA HIS A 350 11.18 8.99 -6.82
C HIS A 350 12.68 9.33 -6.84
N PRO A 351 13.58 8.52 -6.22
CA PRO A 351 15.03 8.67 -6.40
C PRO A 351 15.48 8.63 -7.86
N LEU A 352 14.98 7.71 -8.69
CA LEU A 352 15.31 7.69 -10.13
C LEU A 352 14.84 8.98 -10.81
N MET A 353 13.60 9.41 -10.55
CA MET A 353 13.06 10.65 -11.12
C MET A 353 13.88 11.88 -10.73
N SER A 354 14.39 11.95 -9.50
CA SER A 354 15.30 13.04 -9.07
C SER A 354 16.61 13.12 -9.87
N LEU A 355 17.03 12.00 -10.48
CA LEU A 355 18.22 11.93 -11.33
C LEU A 355 17.91 12.33 -12.78
N ILE A 356 16.83 11.78 -13.35
CA ILE A 356 16.56 11.86 -14.80
C ILE A 356 15.43 12.83 -15.20
N ASP A 357 14.65 13.36 -14.25
CA ASP A 357 13.52 14.25 -14.51
C ASP A 357 13.15 15.14 -13.29
N LYS A 358 14.04 16.07 -12.97
CA LYS A 358 13.91 17.00 -11.84
C LYS A 358 12.70 17.90 -12.02
N LYS A 359 12.32 18.25 -13.25
CA LYS A 359 11.09 19.02 -13.50
C LYS A 359 9.86 18.23 -13.04
N ARG A 360 9.71 16.93 -13.38
CA ARG A 360 8.58 16.14 -12.85
C ARG A 360 8.64 16.00 -11.35
N THR A 361 9.82 15.78 -10.78
CA THR A 361 9.98 15.73 -9.32
C THR A 361 9.41 16.99 -8.67
N ALA A 362 9.69 18.18 -9.22
CA ALA A 362 9.10 19.42 -8.74
C ALA A 362 7.57 19.48 -8.95
N ASP A 363 7.06 19.04 -10.11
CA ASP A 363 5.61 18.98 -10.37
C ASP A 363 4.88 18.04 -9.38
N PHE A 364 5.47 16.89 -9.03
CA PHE A 364 4.95 15.96 -8.03
C PHE A 364 4.91 16.60 -6.64
N ILE A 365 5.99 17.26 -6.22
CA ILE A 365 6.03 17.94 -4.92
C ILE A 365 5.03 19.10 -4.85
N ASN A 366 4.88 19.87 -5.92
CA ASN A 366 3.83 20.89 -5.99
C ASN A 366 2.43 20.27 -5.88
N THR A 367 2.22 19.09 -6.47
CA THR A 367 0.98 18.32 -6.30
C THR A 367 0.76 17.93 -4.83
N PHE A 368 1.78 17.43 -4.13
CA PHE A 368 1.68 17.11 -2.70
C PHE A 368 1.31 18.33 -1.84
N ILE A 369 1.93 19.48 -2.13
CA ILE A 369 1.61 20.75 -1.46
C ILE A 369 0.16 21.14 -1.69
N LYS A 370 -0.35 21.01 -2.93
CA LYS A 370 -1.76 21.30 -3.23
C LYS A 370 -2.72 20.32 -2.56
N GLN A 371 -2.39 19.03 -2.54
CA GLN A 371 -3.16 18.04 -1.82
C GLN A 371 -3.18 18.33 -0.31
N TYR A 372 -2.08 18.79 0.28
CA TYR A 372 -2.03 19.30 1.66
C TYR A 372 -2.97 20.50 1.87
N GLU A 373 -2.84 21.55 1.06
CA GLU A 373 -3.68 22.75 1.17
C GLU A 373 -5.18 22.45 1.04
N GLN A 374 -5.53 21.44 0.24
CA GLN A 374 -6.91 21.12 -0.11
C GLN A 374 -7.49 19.98 0.73
N GLY A 375 -6.67 19.11 1.34
CA GLY A 375 -7.13 17.95 2.11
C GLY A 375 -6.59 17.85 3.53
N GLY A 376 -5.79 18.83 3.98
CA GLY A 376 -5.35 18.96 5.37
C GLY A 376 -4.08 18.21 5.76
N LYS A 377 -3.55 17.30 4.93
CA LYS A 377 -2.27 16.59 5.17
C LYS A 377 -1.54 16.26 3.87
N LEU A 378 -0.26 15.94 3.90
CA LEU A 378 0.39 15.39 2.70
C LEU A 378 -0.24 14.04 2.31
N PRO A 379 -0.16 13.63 1.03
CA PRO A 379 -0.67 12.31 0.61
C PRO A 379 0.10 11.16 1.27
N VAL A 380 -0.64 10.09 1.58
CA VAL A 380 -0.09 8.78 1.97
C VAL A 380 -0.26 7.81 0.79
N TRP A 381 -1.51 7.57 0.38
CA TRP A 381 -1.88 7.02 -0.93
C TRP A 381 -2.96 7.89 -1.56
N GLU A 382 -2.60 8.64 -2.59
CA GLU A 382 -3.60 9.43 -3.30
C GLU A 382 -4.08 8.73 -4.58
N LEU A 383 -5.40 8.65 -4.72
CA LEU A 383 -6.09 8.09 -5.88
C LEU A 383 -7.26 8.97 -6.31
N ALA A 384 -7.19 9.53 -7.52
CA ALA A 384 -8.30 10.27 -8.13
C ALA A 384 -8.92 11.35 -7.20
N SER A 385 -8.08 12.20 -6.59
CA SER A 385 -8.46 13.23 -5.61
C SER A 385 -8.99 12.70 -4.27
N ASN A 386 -8.89 11.39 -4.01
CA ASN A 386 -9.23 10.77 -2.73
C ASN A 386 -7.93 10.36 -2.01
N GLU A 387 -7.93 10.44 -0.69
CA GLU A 387 -6.92 9.80 0.14
C GLU A 387 -7.44 8.41 0.52
N THR A 388 -6.65 7.37 0.28
CA THR A 388 -7.03 6.00 0.63
C THR A 388 -6.40 5.52 1.93
N GLU A 389 -5.46 6.30 2.49
CA GLU A 389 -4.77 6.03 3.75
C GLU A 389 -3.85 4.80 3.72
N CYS A 390 -3.52 4.32 2.53
CA CYS A 390 -2.65 3.18 2.31
C CYS A 390 -1.17 3.61 2.13
N MET A 391 -0.15 2.89 2.59
CA MET A 391 -0.16 1.85 3.60
C MET A 391 0.01 2.49 4.97
N ILE A 392 1.27 2.63 5.41
CA ILE A 392 1.67 3.28 6.66
C ILE A 392 2.65 4.43 6.34
N GLY A 393 3.11 5.14 7.36
CA GLY A 393 4.08 6.22 7.16
C GLY A 393 3.45 7.52 6.66
N TYR A 394 4.31 8.50 6.37
CA TYR A 394 3.96 9.74 5.69
C TYR A 394 5.04 10.08 4.65
N HIS A 395 5.38 9.09 3.83
CA HIS A 395 6.56 9.03 2.96
C HIS A 395 6.65 10.08 1.86
N SER A 396 5.61 10.88 1.62
CA SER A 396 5.73 12.11 0.84
C SER A 396 6.84 13.03 1.39
N VAL A 397 7.11 13.00 2.70
CA VAL A 397 8.22 13.76 3.30
C VAL A 397 9.60 13.25 2.85
N SER A 398 9.75 11.96 2.57
CA SER A 398 11.00 11.40 2.03
C SER A 398 11.28 11.95 0.64
N VAL A 399 10.27 11.94 -0.24
CA VAL A 399 10.38 12.48 -1.62
C VAL A 399 10.76 13.96 -1.62
N ILE A 400 10.15 14.74 -0.72
CA ILE A 400 10.46 16.17 -0.56
C ILE A 400 11.90 16.36 -0.05
N ALA A 401 12.30 15.62 0.99
CA ALA A 401 13.62 15.77 1.60
C ALA A 401 14.73 15.36 0.62
N ASP A 402 14.51 14.29 -0.14
CA ASP A 402 15.41 13.82 -1.20
C ASP A 402 15.63 14.90 -2.27
N ALA A 403 14.54 15.49 -2.77
CA ALA A 403 14.62 16.57 -3.74
C ALA A 403 15.34 17.81 -3.19
N MET A 404 15.07 18.21 -1.95
CA MET A 404 15.74 19.34 -1.30
C MET A 404 17.23 19.07 -1.07
N ALA A 405 17.60 17.87 -0.61
CA ALA A 405 18.98 17.47 -0.37
C ALA A 405 19.81 17.45 -1.66
N LYS A 406 19.18 17.07 -2.78
CA LYS A 406 19.76 17.09 -4.14
C LYS A 406 19.71 18.46 -4.81
N GLY A 407 19.12 19.47 -4.14
CA GLY A 407 19.06 20.85 -4.62
C GLY A 407 18.08 21.10 -5.77
N ILE A 408 17.05 20.26 -5.92
CA ILE A 408 16.02 20.42 -6.95
C ILE A 408 15.14 21.62 -6.61
N THR A 409 14.97 22.54 -7.55
CA THR A 409 14.14 23.75 -7.41
C THR A 409 12.83 23.62 -8.18
N GLY A 410 11.92 24.60 -8.04
CA GLY A 410 10.64 24.63 -8.75
C GLY A 410 9.43 24.37 -7.86
N PHE A 411 9.63 24.26 -6.55
CA PHE A 411 8.60 24.18 -5.53
C PHE A 411 9.00 25.02 -4.30
N ASP A 412 8.02 25.37 -3.46
CA ASP A 412 8.24 26.18 -2.26
C ASP A 412 8.78 25.31 -1.11
N TYR A 413 10.06 25.50 -0.77
CA TYR A 413 10.73 24.73 0.28
C TYR A 413 10.14 24.99 1.67
N GLU A 414 9.74 26.23 1.97
CA GLU A 414 9.16 26.59 3.26
C GLU A 414 7.78 25.96 3.40
N LYS A 415 6.96 26.02 2.35
CA LYS A 415 5.65 25.39 2.34
C LYS A 415 5.72 23.87 2.39
N ALA A 416 6.69 23.27 1.69
CA ALA A 416 6.92 21.83 1.74
C ALA A 416 7.32 21.36 3.15
N PHE A 417 8.19 22.11 3.83
CA PHE A 417 8.54 21.85 5.23
C PHE A 417 7.35 22.02 6.18
N GLU A 418 6.56 23.09 6.02
CA GLU A 418 5.33 23.33 6.80
C GLU A 418 4.36 22.14 6.69
N ALA A 419 4.09 21.69 5.47
CA ALA A 419 3.19 20.56 5.20
C ALA A 419 3.73 19.24 5.79
N SER A 420 5.04 19.03 5.71
CA SER A 420 5.73 17.85 6.25
C SER A 420 5.65 17.81 7.78
N LYS A 421 5.97 18.93 8.43
CA LYS A 421 5.84 19.09 9.88
C LYS A 421 4.39 18.93 10.33
N HIS A 422 3.41 19.50 9.61
CA HIS A 422 2.00 19.37 9.95
C HIS A 422 1.57 17.89 9.97
N SER A 423 1.89 17.15 8.91
CA SER A 423 1.49 15.74 8.76
C SER A 423 2.07 14.85 9.86
N ALA A 424 3.35 15.04 10.21
CA ALA A 424 4.04 14.30 11.27
C ALA A 424 3.60 14.67 12.71
N MET A 425 2.75 15.69 12.86
CA MET A 425 2.26 16.20 14.15
C MET A 425 0.77 15.95 14.39
N LEU A 426 0.06 15.29 13.48
CA LEU A 426 -1.33 14.86 13.67
C LEU A 426 -1.45 13.78 14.76
N ASP A 427 -2.69 13.51 15.20
CA ASP A 427 -3.03 12.48 16.19
C ASP A 427 -3.81 11.33 15.54
N ILE A 428 -3.28 10.82 14.43
CA ILE A 428 -3.85 9.71 13.65
C ILE A 428 -2.86 8.54 13.60
N PHE A 429 -3.34 7.31 13.38
CA PHE A 429 -2.52 6.13 13.12
C PHE A 429 -1.34 5.92 14.09
N GLY A 430 -1.62 6.04 15.39
CA GLY A 430 -0.62 5.87 16.46
C GLY A 430 0.33 7.06 16.69
N LEU A 431 0.23 8.16 15.94
CA LEU A 431 1.14 9.32 16.09
C LEU A 431 1.08 9.97 17.48
N ASN A 432 -0.09 9.99 18.13
CA ASN A 432 -0.18 10.52 19.50
C ASN A 432 0.67 9.67 20.46
N ALA A 433 0.53 8.34 20.44
CA ALA A 433 1.34 7.43 21.24
C ALA A 433 2.82 7.55 20.88
N TYR A 434 3.16 7.59 19.60
CA TYR A 434 4.53 7.77 19.12
C TYR A 434 5.19 9.04 19.66
N LYS A 435 4.48 10.19 19.69
CA LYS A 435 4.99 11.46 20.26
C LYS A 435 5.12 11.42 21.78
N GLN A 436 4.23 10.72 22.49
CA GLN A 436 4.24 10.66 23.96
C GLN A 436 5.23 9.62 24.49
N ASN A 437 5.25 8.44 23.89
CA ASN A 437 5.98 7.25 24.35
C ASN A 437 7.34 7.07 23.68
N ASN A 438 7.60 7.80 22.58
CA ASN A 438 8.74 7.61 21.66
C ASN A 438 8.73 6.26 20.92
N TYR A 439 7.60 5.56 20.91
CA TYR A 439 7.33 4.35 20.12
C TYR A 439 5.83 4.07 20.18
N ILE A 440 5.36 3.13 19.37
CA ILE A 440 4.00 2.61 19.42
C ILE A 440 4.05 1.22 20.07
N ALA A 441 3.25 0.99 21.11
CA ALA A 441 3.05 -0.34 21.67
C ALA A 441 1.87 -1.06 21.00
N ILE A 442 1.78 -2.38 21.19
CA ILE A 442 0.60 -3.18 20.80
C ILE A 442 -0.70 -2.60 21.38
N ASP A 443 -0.63 -2.05 22.59
CA ASP A 443 -1.78 -1.50 23.30
C ASP A 443 -2.27 -0.16 22.69
N ASP A 444 -1.43 0.50 21.90
CA ASP A 444 -1.68 1.82 21.33
C ASP A 444 -2.30 1.72 19.92
N GLU A 445 -1.66 0.96 19.03
CA GLU A 445 -2.03 0.87 17.60
C GLU A 445 -1.45 -0.41 16.96
N HIS A 446 -2.15 -0.95 15.95
CA HIS A 446 -1.65 -2.07 15.14
C HIS A 446 -0.47 -1.65 14.24
N GLU A 447 0.29 -2.62 13.76
CA GLU A 447 1.53 -2.44 12.96
C GLU A 447 2.57 -1.59 13.71
N SER A 448 2.56 -1.75 15.03
CA SER A 448 3.29 -0.94 16.00
C SER A 448 4.78 -0.80 15.66
N VAL A 449 5.43 -1.89 15.25
CA VAL A 449 6.86 -1.90 14.94
C VAL A 449 7.12 -1.19 13.63
N SER A 450 6.43 -1.59 12.56
CA SER A 450 6.60 -1.02 11.22
C SER A 450 6.37 0.49 11.22
N LYS A 451 5.26 0.95 11.82
CA LYS A 451 4.97 2.38 11.97
C LYS A 451 6.07 3.10 12.76
N THR A 452 6.54 2.54 13.88
CA THR A 452 7.58 3.19 14.69
C THR A 452 8.88 3.38 13.90
N VAL A 453 9.35 2.36 13.18
CA VAL A 453 10.64 2.44 12.47
C VAL A 453 10.54 3.29 11.21
N GLU A 454 9.41 3.26 10.50
CA GLU A 454 9.19 4.08 9.31
C GLU A 454 8.90 5.55 9.66
N TYR A 455 8.15 5.84 10.73
CA TYR A 455 8.00 7.20 11.24
C TYR A 455 9.34 7.79 11.70
N ALA A 456 10.24 6.97 12.27
CA ALA A 456 11.57 7.42 12.65
C ALA A 456 12.42 7.83 11.43
N TYR A 457 12.28 7.13 10.30
CA TYR A 457 12.90 7.52 9.04
C TYR A 457 12.27 8.80 8.46
N ASP A 458 10.94 8.90 8.45
CA ASP A 458 10.23 10.09 7.95
C ASP A 458 10.56 11.34 8.79
N ASP A 459 10.68 11.20 10.12
CA ASP A 459 11.13 12.27 11.01
C ASP A 459 12.57 12.72 10.70
N TRP A 460 13.46 11.80 10.36
CA TRP A 460 14.81 12.17 9.91
C TRP A 460 14.77 13.00 8.61
N CYS A 461 13.87 12.66 7.68
CA CYS A 461 13.67 13.43 6.45
C CYS A 461 13.24 14.87 6.76
N ILE A 462 12.29 15.06 7.69
CA ILE A 462 11.86 16.39 8.15
C ILE A 462 13.01 17.14 8.83
N ALA A 463 13.83 16.45 9.62
CA ALA A 463 15.03 17.04 10.19
C ALA A 463 16.01 17.50 9.09
N GLN A 464 16.19 16.74 8.01
CA GLN A 464 17.05 17.16 6.90
C GLN A 464 16.52 18.43 6.21
N MET A 465 15.19 18.53 6.02
CA MET A 465 14.57 19.76 5.52
C MET A 465 14.83 20.96 6.46
N ALA A 466 14.63 20.76 7.78
CA ALA A 466 14.90 21.78 8.79
C ALA A 466 16.37 22.21 8.77
N LYS A 467 17.31 21.29 8.56
CA LYS A 467 18.75 21.58 8.39
C LYS A 467 18.99 22.48 7.19
N ILE A 468 18.42 22.14 6.03
CA ILE A 468 18.54 22.91 4.78
C ILE A 468 18.00 24.33 4.95
N LEU A 469 16.90 24.48 5.69
CA LEU A 469 16.25 25.78 5.97
C LEU A 469 16.83 26.53 7.18
N GLY A 470 17.83 25.98 7.87
CA GLY A 470 18.42 26.60 9.06
C GLY A 470 17.53 26.62 10.31
N LYS A 471 16.49 25.78 10.38
CA LYS A 471 15.54 25.68 11.50
C LYS A 471 16.06 24.74 12.59
N LYS A 472 16.97 25.26 13.43
CA LYS A 472 17.71 24.46 14.42
C LYS A 472 16.83 23.74 15.46
N GLU A 473 15.79 24.39 15.99
CA GLU A 473 14.91 23.78 17.00
C GLU A 473 14.12 22.61 16.43
N ASP A 474 13.57 22.78 15.22
CA ASP A 474 12.88 21.71 14.50
C ASP A 474 13.83 20.56 14.15
N TYR A 475 15.06 20.87 13.71
CA TYR A 475 16.09 19.85 13.48
C TYR A 475 16.34 19.03 14.75
N GLN A 476 16.52 19.68 15.91
CA GLN A 476 16.77 18.96 17.16
C GLN A 476 15.59 18.08 17.57
N TYR A 477 14.37 18.60 17.46
CA TYR A 477 13.15 17.86 17.79
C TYR A 477 12.98 16.62 16.91
N PHE A 478 13.05 16.78 15.59
CA PHE A 478 12.86 15.69 14.64
C PHE A 478 14.04 14.72 14.58
N MET A 479 15.29 15.18 14.80
CA MET A 479 16.42 14.27 14.96
C MET A 479 16.26 13.38 16.19
N LYS A 480 15.80 13.92 17.32
CA LYS A 480 15.54 13.09 18.51
C LYS A 480 14.45 12.04 18.24
N ARG A 481 13.34 12.43 17.58
CA ARG A 481 12.30 11.48 17.17
C ARG A 481 12.79 10.44 16.18
N SER A 482 13.73 10.78 15.29
CA SER A 482 14.31 9.81 14.34
C SER A 482 15.06 8.64 14.99
N GLN A 483 15.32 8.74 16.30
CA GLN A 483 15.99 7.71 17.10
C GLN A 483 15.00 6.79 17.83
N ASN A 484 13.68 6.99 17.65
CA ASN A 484 12.62 6.26 18.34
C ASN A 484 12.65 4.74 18.13
N TRP A 485 13.25 4.27 17.02
CA TRP A 485 13.53 2.85 16.77
C TRP A 485 14.27 2.17 17.94
N LYS A 486 15.12 2.90 18.68
CA LYS A 486 15.88 2.37 19.82
C LYS A 486 14.99 1.84 20.94
N ASN A 487 13.74 2.29 21.03
CA ASN A 487 12.79 1.77 22.00
C ASN A 487 12.32 0.35 21.66
N LEU A 488 12.32 -0.05 20.38
CA LEU A 488 11.87 -1.37 19.94
C LEU A 488 13.02 -2.35 19.65
N TYR A 489 14.26 -1.88 19.59
CA TYR A 489 15.43 -2.75 19.48
C TYR A 489 15.62 -3.56 20.77
N ASN A 490 15.47 -4.89 20.69
CA ASN A 490 15.74 -5.77 21.82
C ASN A 490 17.20 -6.26 21.80
N PRO A 491 18.07 -5.77 22.71
CA PRO A 491 19.49 -6.11 22.72
C PRO A 491 19.77 -7.59 23.03
N LYS A 492 18.78 -8.37 23.49
CA LYS A 492 18.94 -9.80 23.76
C LYS A 492 18.95 -10.65 22.49
N ASN A 493 18.22 -10.24 21.45
CA ASN A 493 18.05 -11.02 20.22
C ASN A 493 18.43 -10.24 18.95
N GLY A 494 18.59 -8.91 19.03
CA GLY A 494 18.96 -8.05 17.90
C GLY A 494 17.78 -7.61 17.01
N PHE A 495 16.56 -8.04 17.31
CA PHE A 495 15.38 -7.73 16.50
C PHE A 495 14.64 -6.50 17.01
N MET A 496 13.93 -5.84 16.09
CA MET A 496 12.85 -4.91 16.44
C MET A 496 11.67 -5.74 16.91
N GLN A 497 11.38 -5.69 18.21
CA GLN A 497 10.37 -6.52 18.85
C GLN A 497 9.23 -5.65 19.39
N PRO A 498 7.96 -6.03 19.18
CA PRO A 498 6.84 -5.26 19.68
C PRO A 498 6.82 -5.25 21.21
N ARG A 499 6.34 -4.14 21.77
CA ARG A 499 6.13 -3.96 23.21
C ARG A 499 4.64 -4.10 23.55
N LYS A 500 4.36 -4.73 24.69
CA LYS A 500 3.00 -4.86 25.26
C LYS A 500 3.08 -4.67 26.77
N ASN A 501 2.23 -3.81 27.32
CA ASN A 501 2.12 -3.50 28.74
C ASN A 501 3.49 -3.19 29.40
N GLY A 502 4.29 -2.35 28.74
CA GLY A 502 5.64 -1.99 29.20
C GLY A 502 6.71 -3.07 29.11
N ASN A 503 6.37 -4.29 28.68
CA ASN A 503 7.32 -5.39 28.44
C ASN A 503 7.51 -5.65 26.93
N TRP A 504 8.47 -6.50 26.57
CA TRP A 504 8.50 -7.17 25.27
C TRP A 504 7.32 -8.12 25.11
N ASN A 505 6.78 -8.24 23.90
CA ASN A 505 5.81 -9.28 23.57
C ASN A 505 6.51 -10.64 23.49
N GLU A 506 6.15 -11.58 24.37
CA GLU A 506 6.72 -12.93 24.45
C GLU A 506 5.59 -13.98 24.42
N PRO A 507 5.79 -15.17 23.81
CA PRO A 507 7.01 -15.62 23.10
C PRO A 507 7.24 -14.84 21.79
N PHE A 508 8.46 -14.91 21.25
CA PHE A 508 8.86 -14.17 20.04
C PHE A 508 9.51 -15.11 19.01
N GLU A 509 8.94 -15.16 17.82
CA GLU A 509 9.49 -15.83 16.63
C GLU A 509 9.63 -14.78 15.52
N PRO A 510 10.85 -14.47 15.05
CA PRO A 510 11.07 -13.39 14.09
C PRO A 510 10.48 -13.64 12.70
N ARG A 511 10.16 -14.91 12.35
CA ARG A 511 9.50 -15.28 11.10
C ARG A 511 7.97 -15.14 11.13
N GLU A 512 7.40 -14.85 12.30
CA GLU A 512 5.97 -14.75 12.47
C GLU A 512 5.43 -13.49 11.81
N VAL A 513 4.57 -13.70 10.80
CA VAL A 513 3.73 -12.66 10.23
C VAL A 513 2.54 -12.47 11.18
N ASN A 514 2.46 -11.29 11.77
CA ASN A 514 1.42 -10.92 12.74
C ASN A 514 1.04 -9.44 12.59
N ASN A 515 0.17 -8.93 13.46
CA ASN A 515 -0.36 -7.58 13.34
C ASN A 515 0.59 -6.46 13.80
N ASN A 516 1.87 -6.74 14.07
CA ASN A 516 2.85 -5.72 14.45
C ASN A 516 3.77 -5.29 13.32
N TYR A 517 3.75 -6.03 12.22
CA TYR A 517 4.54 -5.78 11.04
C TYR A 517 3.62 -5.65 9.83
N THR A 518 3.75 -4.58 9.05
CA THR A 518 2.97 -4.38 7.82
C THR A 518 3.49 -5.33 6.74
N GLU A 519 2.63 -6.24 6.28
CA GLU A 519 2.91 -7.21 5.21
C GLU A 519 4.23 -8.00 5.34
N GLY A 520 4.66 -8.23 6.58
CA GLY A 520 5.96 -8.81 6.84
C GLY A 520 6.12 -9.39 8.24
N ASN A 521 7.36 -9.55 8.64
CA ASN A 521 7.72 -10.02 9.97
C ASN A 521 8.94 -9.24 10.50
N SER A 522 9.49 -9.66 11.64
CA SER A 522 10.61 -8.95 12.25
C SER A 522 11.90 -9.00 11.43
N TRP A 523 12.11 -10.04 10.61
CA TRP A 523 13.25 -10.09 9.71
C TRP A 523 13.24 -8.94 8.71
N HIS A 524 12.07 -8.58 8.17
CA HIS A 524 11.99 -7.50 7.20
C HIS A 524 12.21 -6.13 7.86
N TYR A 525 11.58 -5.88 9.01
CA TYR A 525 11.59 -4.55 9.65
C TYR A 525 12.78 -4.28 10.57
N SER A 526 13.55 -5.29 10.99
CA SER A 526 14.71 -5.07 11.86
C SER A 526 15.87 -4.33 11.18
N TYR A 527 15.81 -4.20 9.85
CA TYR A 527 16.78 -3.46 9.04
C TYR A 527 16.29 -2.06 8.65
N SER A 528 15.05 -1.69 8.99
CA SER A 528 14.41 -0.40 8.61
C SER A 528 14.89 0.75 9.50
N VAL A 529 16.20 0.98 9.52
CA VAL A 529 16.87 2.10 10.21
C VAL A 529 17.77 2.82 9.22
N GLN A 530 17.25 3.12 8.03
CA GLN A 530 17.99 3.67 6.89
C GLN A 530 18.63 5.03 7.24
N GLN A 531 18.01 5.79 8.15
CA GLN A 531 18.49 7.08 8.64
C GLN A 531 19.70 6.99 9.58
N ASP A 532 19.91 5.85 10.24
CA ASP A 532 20.94 5.67 11.27
C ASP A 532 21.57 4.27 11.22
N ILE A 533 22.02 3.87 10.03
CA ILE A 533 22.74 2.61 9.83
C ILE A 533 23.99 2.50 10.74
N PRO A 534 24.78 3.57 10.97
CA PRO A 534 25.86 3.52 11.95
C PRO A 534 25.38 3.19 13.37
N GLY A 535 24.26 3.78 13.82
CA GLY A 535 23.63 3.46 15.09
C GLY A 535 23.14 2.02 15.17
N LEU A 536 22.54 1.49 14.09
CA LEU A 536 22.13 0.09 14.00
C LEU A 536 23.32 -0.88 14.10
N ILE A 537 24.42 -0.59 13.41
CA ILE A 537 25.68 -1.35 13.51
C ILE A 537 26.21 -1.33 14.95
N ALA A 538 26.19 -0.16 15.60
CA ALA A 538 26.62 -0.03 16.99
C ALA A 538 25.73 -0.83 17.94
N ALA A 539 24.40 -0.84 17.73
CA ALA A 539 23.45 -1.60 18.54
C ALA A 539 23.74 -3.11 18.52
N HIS A 540 24.11 -3.63 17.34
CA HIS A 540 24.50 -5.04 17.17
C HIS A 540 25.89 -5.37 17.72
N GLY A 541 26.63 -4.38 18.21
CA GLY A 541 27.98 -4.56 18.76
C GLY A 541 29.09 -4.51 17.72
N GLY A 542 28.89 -3.79 16.62
CA GLY A 542 29.89 -3.51 15.60
C GLY A 542 29.68 -4.25 14.28
N LYS A 543 30.55 -3.94 13.31
CA LYS A 543 30.42 -4.39 11.91
C LYS A 543 30.36 -5.91 11.76
N GLU A 544 31.18 -6.65 12.49
CA GLU A 544 31.24 -8.12 12.40
C GLU A 544 29.94 -8.79 12.84
N LYS A 545 29.35 -8.35 13.96
CA LYS A 545 28.08 -8.90 14.44
C LYS A 545 26.90 -8.48 13.55
N PHE A 546 26.92 -7.26 13.03
CA PHE A 546 25.91 -6.83 12.09
C PHE A 546 26.00 -7.59 10.75
N GLU A 547 27.21 -7.87 10.26
CA GLU A 547 27.41 -8.75 9.10
C GLU A 547 26.78 -10.13 9.32
N GLN A 548 26.99 -10.74 10.48
CA GLN A 548 26.36 -12.03 10.84
C GLN A 548 24.84 -11.95 10.88
N PHE A 549 24.28 -10.83 11.33
CA PHE A 549 22.83 -10.60 11.30
C PHE A 549 22.30 -10.53 9.87
N ILE A 550 22.99 -9.81 8.96
CA ILE A 550 22.64 -9.77 7.54
C ILE A 550 22.82 -11.15 6.89
N ASP A 551 23.87 -11.92 7.22
CA ASP A 551 24.04 -13.30 6.72
C ASP A 551 22.85 -14.19 7.16
N ALA A 552 22.32 -13.96 8.36
CA ALA A 552 21.25 -14.76 8.94
C ALA A 552 19.91 -14.61 8.23
N ILE A 553 19.52 -13.41 7.76
CA ILE A 553 18.28 -13.26 6.98
C ILE A 553 18.32 -14.09 5.70
N PHE A 554 19.47 -14.12 5.00
CA PHE A 554 19.63 -14.91 3.77
C PHE A 554 19.80 -16.41 3.99
N SER A 555 19.99 -16.85 5.24
CA SER A 555 20.26 -18.25 5.60
C SER A 555 19.16 -18.88 6.45
N ALA A 556 18.24 -18.07 6.99
CA ALA A 556 17.08 -18.54 7.73
C ALA A 556 16.17 -19.41 6.85
N PRO A 557 15.33 -20.30 7.42
CA PRO A 557 14.31 -21.01 6.66
C PRO A 557 13.45 -20.02 5.88
N ASP A 558 13.13 -20.33 4.62
CA ASP A 558 12.26 -19.52 3.77
C ASP A 558 10.80 -19.52 4.20
N THR A 559 10.37 -20.53 4.95
CA THR A 559 9.01 -20.61 5.47
C THR A 559 8.73 -19.55 6.55
N THR A 560 7.71 -18.74 6.30
CA THR A 560 7.09 -17.85 7.30
C THR A 560 6.22 -18.65 8.27
N THR A 561 5.94 -18.05 9.43
CA THR A 561 4.97 -18.57 10.42
C THR A 561 3.89 -17.53 10.68
N GLY A 562 2.85 -17.87 11.43
CA GLY A 562 1.76 -16.93 11.73
C GLY A 562 0.71 -16.88 10.63
N ARG A 563 0.28 -15.67 10.23
CA ARG A 563 -0.74 -15.50 9.18
C ARG A 563 -0.14 -15.70 7.78
N GLU A 564 -0.93 -16.21 6.85
CA GLU A 564 -0.56 -16.19 5.43
C GLU A 564 -0.64 -14.74 4.92
N GLN A 565 0.40 -14.33 4.18
CA GLN A 565 0.48 -13.03 3.51
C GLN A 565 0.90 -13.27 2.07
N VAL A 566 0.06 -12.88 1.12
CA VAL A 566 0.25 -13.16 -0.30
C VAL A 566 1.38 -12.36 -0.94
N ASP A 567 1.68 -11.17 -0.39
CA ASP A 567 2.71 -10.27 -0.91
C ASP A 567 4.15 -10.70 -0.54
N ILE A 568 4.33 -11.69 0.35
CA ILE A 568 5.67 -12.18 0.73
C ILE A 568 6.14 -13.25 -0.27
N THR A 569 6.76 -12.79 -1.35
CA THR A 569 7.28 -13.65 -2.43
C THR A 569 8.77 -13.37 -2.74
N GLY A 570 9.37 -14.20 -3.60
CA GLY A 570 10.77 -14.01 -4.01
C GLY A 570 11.77 -14.24 -2.88
N LEU A 571 11.54 -15.27 -2.07
CA LEU A 571 12.30 -15.55 -0.85
C LEU A 571 13.72 -16.06 -1.12
N MET A 572 14.69 -15.47 -0.41
CA MET A 572 16.07 -15.96 -0.25
C MET A 572 16.35 -16.08 1.25
N GLY A 573 16.05 -17.24 1.83
CA GLY A 573 15.82 -17.32 3.26
C GLY A 573 14.63 -16.44 3.63
N GLN A 574 14.79 -15.53 4.58
CA GLN A 574 13.76 -14.56 4.97
C GLN A 574 13.85 -13.21 4.24
N TYR A 575 14.77 -13.03 3.29
CA TYR A 575 14.74 -11.86 2.40
C TYR A 575 13.64 -12.06 1.36
N ALA A 576 12.68 -11.15 1.23
CA ALA A 576 11.60 -11.24 0.25
C ALA A 576 11.74 -10.14 -0.81
N GLN A 577 12.13 -10.49 -2.04
CA GLN A 577 12.26 -9.49 -3.11
C GLN A 577 10.92 -8.94 -3.58
N GLY A 578 9.83 -9.71 -3.46
CA GLY A 578 8.52 -9.28 -3.94
C GLY A 578 7.80 -8.27 -3.04
N ASN A 579 8.44 -7.80 -1.96
CA ASN A 579 7.90 -6.78 -1.08
C ASN A 579 8.99 -5.80 -0.59
N GLU A 580 8.62 -4.54 -0.58
CA GLU A 580 9.41 -3.32 -0.44
C GLU A 580 10.27 -3.19 0.81
N PRO A 581 9.87 -3.68 2.01
CA PRO A 581 10.68 -3.59 3.21
C PRO A 581 12.06 -4.24 3.08
N SER A 582 12.22 -5.20 2.16
CA SER A 582 13.49 -5.90 1.95
C SER A 582 14.44 -5.19 0.97
N HIS A 583 13.93 -4.28 0.13
CA HIS A 583 14.63 -3.78 -1.06
C HIS A 583 16.02 -3.18 -0.81
N HIS A 584 16.27 -2.62 0.38
CA HIS A 584 17.55 -2.02 0.74
C HIS A 584 18.53 -2.98 1.43
N ILE A 585 18.08 -4.14 1.92
CA ILE A 585 18.84 -4.99 2.85
C ILE A 585 20.14 -5.52 2.24
N ALA A 586 20.12 -5.97 0.99
CA ALA A 586 21.31 -6.50 0.31
C ALA A 586 22.44 -5.47 0.17
N TYR A 587 22.11 -4.18 0.16
CA TYR A 587 23.08 -3.08 0.10
C TYR A 587 23.75 -2.78 1.46
N LEU A 588 23.23 -3.33 2.56
CA LEU A 588 23.78 -3.09 3.90
C LEU A 588 25.18 -3.69 4.10
N TYR A 589 25.58 -4.69 3.29
CA TYR A 589 26.96 -5.20 3.32
C TYR A 589 28.01 -4.14 2.97
N ASN A 590 27.67 -3.14 2.14
CA ASN A 590 28.56 -2.01 1.86
C ASN A 590 28.95 -1.24 3.14
N TYR A 591 28.02 -1.08 4.08
CA TYR A 591 28.25 -0.32 5.32
C TYR A 591 29.16 -1.05 6.32
N VAL A 592 29.26 -2.37 6.21
CA VAL A 592 30.18 -3.19 7.01
C VAL A 592 31.49 -3.53 6.27
N GLY A 593 31.69 -2.99 5.07
CA GLY A 593 32.92 -3.19 4.29
C GLY A 593 33.00 -4.54 3.58
N LYS A 594 31.84 -5.07 3.16
CA LYS A 594 31.70 -6.35 2.43
C LYS A 594 31.01 -6.20 1.07
N PRO A 595 31.44 -5.27 0.19
CA PRO A 595 30.78 -4.99 -1.08
C PRO A 595 30.67 -6.22 -2.00
N GLU A 596 31.57 -7.19 -1.87
CA GLU A 596 31.51 -8.46 -2.60
C GLU A 596 30.25 -9.27 -2.30
N LYS A 597 29.72 -9.18 -1.06
CA LYS A 597 28.46 -9.83 -0.68
C LYS A 597 27.25 -9.08 -1.25
N THR A 598 27.27 -7.73 -1.26
CA THR A 598 26.26 -6.93 -1.98
C THR A 598 26.21 -7.34 -3.45
N ASP A 599 27.36 -7.32 -4.14
CA ASP A 599 27.44 -7.66 -5.57
C ASP A 599 26.87 -9.06 -5.86
N ALA A 600 27.20 -10.06 -5.03
CA ALA A 600 26.71 -11.42 -5.19
C ALA A 600 25.19 -11.53 -5.02
N LYS A 601 24.61 -10.87 -3.99
CA LYS A 601 23.16 -10.92 -3.74
C LYS A 601 22.37 -10.16 -4.79
N ILE A 602 22.81 -8.96 -5.15
CA ILE A 602 22.15 -8.16 -6.19
C ILE A 602 22.19 -8.87 -7.54
N LYS A 603 23.35 -9.45 -7.92
CA LYS A 603 23.45 -10.25 -9.14
C LYS A 603 22.47 -11.42 -9.15
N TYR A 604 22.36 -12.14 -8.04
CA TYR A 604 21.41 -13.26 -7.95
C TYR A 604 19.97 -12.79 -8.16
N ILE A 605 19.55 -11.70 -7.51
CA ILE A 605 18.20 -11.15 -7.65
C ILE A 605 17.92 -10.75 -9.11
N LEU A 606 18.83 -10.00 -9.73
CA LEU A 606 18.71 -9.56 -11.12
C LEU A 606 18.58 -10.74 -12.10
N ASP A 607 19.32 -11.82 -11.86
CA ASP A 607 19.34 -12.99 -12.74
C ASP A 607 18.12 -13.93 -12.56
N ASN A 608 17.44 -13.91 -11.41
CA ASN A 608 16.45 -14.93 -11.05
C ASN A 608 15.02 -14.41 -10.84
N PHE A 609 14.85 -13.15 -10.44
CA PHE A 609 13.53 -12.60 -10.08
C PHE A 609 12.93 -11.65 -11.12
N TYR A 610 13.65 -11.37 -12.20
CA TYR A 610 13.18 -10.57 -13.33
C TYR A 610 13.31 -11.36 -14.63
N LYS A 611 12.19 -11.58 -15.34
CA LYS A 611 12.16 -12.41 -16.55
C LYS A 611 11.33 -11.74 -17.66
N ASN A 612 11.65 -12.06 -18.91
CA ASN A 612 10.89 -11.64 -20.09
C ASN A 612 9.68 -12.57 -20.33
N THR A 613 8.82 -12.73 -19.33
CA THR A 613 7.62 -13.59 -19.35
C THR A 613 6.46 -12.91 -18.64
N PRO A 614 5.20 -13.34 -18.83
CA PRO A 614 4.06 -12.75 -18.15
C PRO A 614 4.15 -12.75 -16.62
N ASP A 615 4.70 -13.82 -16.03
CA ASP A 615 5.05 -13.97 -14.61
C ASP A 615 6.45 -13.44 -14.28
N GLY A 616 6.93 -12.48 -15.07
CA GLY A 616 8.31 -12.00 -15.02
C GLY A 616 8.65 -11.11 -13.83
N LEU A 617 7.64 -10.71 -13.04
CA LEU A 617 7.78 -10.03 -11.76
C LEU A 617 7.37 -10.98 -10.64
N ILE A 618 8.17 -11.01 -9.59
CA ILE A 618 7.98 -11.99 -8.50
C ILE A 618 6.94 -11.55 -7.46
N GLY A 619 6.56 -10.27 -7.45
CA GLY A 619 5.52 -9.67 -6.62
C GLY A 619 4.90 -8.47 -7.35
N ASN A 620 4.05 -7.72 -6.65
CA ASN A 620 3.34 -6.56 -7.16
C ASN A 620 4.30 -5.56 -7.81
N GLU A 621 3.95 -4.99 -8.96
CA GLU A 621 4.81 -3.97 -9.61
C GLU A 621 4.84 -2.64 -8.83
N ASP A 622 3.82 -2.38 -8.00
CA ASP A 622 3.66 -1.23 -7.12
C ASP A 622 4.03 0.10 -7.76
N CYS A 623 3.33 0.41 -8.85
CA CYS A 623 3.43 1.66 -9.57
C CYS A 623 4.86 1.97 -10.07
N GLY A 624 5.66 0.95 -10.37
CA GLY A 624 7.03 1.10 -10.87
C GLY A 624 8.13 0.76 -9.86
N GLN A 625 7.78 0.46 -8.61
CA GLN A 625 8.77 0.26 -7.53
C GLN A 625 9.62 -1.02 -7.73
N MET A 626 9.03 -2.11 -8.22
CA MET A 626 9.79 -3.32 -8.55
C MET A 626 10.71 -3.10 -9.75
N SER A 627 10.22 -2.41 -10.78
CA SER A 627 11.00 -2.11 -11.99
C SER A 627 12.15 -1.13 -11.74
N VAL A 628 11.94 -0.09 -10.93
CA VAL A 628 13.01 0.87 -10.63
C VAL A 628 14.12 0.27 -9.78
N TRP A 629 13.81 -0.70 -8.91
CA TRP A 629 14.84 -1.46 -8.20
C TRP A 629 15.78 -2.15 -9.21
N TYR A 630 15.23 -2.80 -10.24
CA TYR A 630 16.01 -3.40 -11.33
C TYR A 630 16.83 -2.36 -12.10
N ILE A 631 16.23 -1.23 -12.50
CA ILE A 631 16.90 -0.17 -13.24
C ILE A 631 18.11 0.37 -12.47
N LEU A 632 17.90 0.83 -11.23
CA LEU A 632 18.97 1.40 -10.41
C LEU A 632 20.08 0.35 -10.17
N SER A 633 19.70 -0.87 -9.76
CA SER A 633 20.66 -1.94 -9.47
C SER A 633 21.49 -2.33 -10.69
N THR A 634 20.90 -2.36 -11.90
CA THR A 634 21.63 -2.67 -13.14
C THR A 634 22.58 -1.55 -13.57
N MET A 635 22.29 -0.30 -13.22
CA MET A 635 23.19 0.85 -13.38
C MET A 635 24.36 0.81 -12.38
N GLY A 636 24.28 -0.04 -11.34
CA GLY A 636 25.30 -0.13 -10.29
C GLY A 636 25.05 0.80 -9.10
N ILE A 637 23.84 1.34 -8.95
CA ILE A 637 23.48 2.32 -7.90
C ILE A 637 22.18 1.93 -7.19
N TYR A 638 21.99 2.36 -5.93
CA TYR A 638 20.71 2.27 -5.24
C TYR A 638 20.63 3.28 -4.09
N SER A 639 19.45 3.85 -3.85
CA SER A 639 19.24 4.81 -2.76
C SER A 639 18.74 4.09 -1.50
N VAL A 640 19.66 3.60 -0.67
CA VAL A 640 19.29 2.99 0.63
C VAL A 640 18.61 3.99 1.56
N THR A 641 19.01 5.26 1.52
CA THR A 641 18.48 6.32 2.39
C THR A 641 18.08 7.52 1.52
N PRO A 642 16.92 7.48 0.83
CA PRO A 642 16.40 8.64 0.12
C PRO A 642 16.35 9.85 1.07
N GLY A 643 16.82 11.01 0.63
CA GLY A 643 17.15 12.14 1.51
C GLY A 643 18.65 12.40 1.64
N LEU A 644 19.51 11.45 1.24
CA LEU A 644 20.94 11.68 1.03
C LEU A 644 21.24 11.86 -0.47
N PRO A 645 22.07 12.84 -0.87
CA PRO A 645 22.48 13.02 -2.25
C PRO A 645 23.62 12.06 -2.64
N GLU A 646 23.55 10.80 -2.20
CA GLU A 646 24.55 9.76 -2.45
C GLU A 646 23.87 8.41 -2.74
N TRP A 647 24.50 7.62 -3.60
CA TRP A 647 24.07 6.26 -3.93
C TRP A 647 24.91 5.21 -3.20
N GLN A 648 24.29 4.12 -2.76
CA GLN A 648 25.01 2.88 -2.54
C GLN A 648 25.32 2.21 -3.87
N THR A 649 26.43 1.47 -3.92
CA THR A 649 26.96 0.97 -5.19
C THR A 649 27.02 -0.55 -5.24
N THR A 650 26.87 -1.07 -6.45
CA THR A 650 27.08 -2.48 -6.82
C THR A 650 27.78 -2.51 -8.18
N THR A 651 28.26 -3.66 -8.61
CA THR A 651 28.87 -3.81 -9.93
C THR A 651 27.83 -3.56 -11.05
N PRO A 652 28.05 -2.63 -11.99
CA PRO A 652 27.16 -2.40 -13.12
C PRO A 652 26.91 -3.67 -13.95
N TYR A 653 25.65 -3.89 -14.33
CA TYR A 653 25.20 -5.14 -14.93
C TYR A 653 25.42 -5.20 -16.45
N PHE A 654 25.20 -4.06 -17.14
CA PHE A 654 25.35 -3.92 -18.59
C PHE A 654 26.80 -3.61 -18.99
N ASP A 655 27.12 -3.79 -20.28
CA ASP A 655 28.46 -3.46 -20.80
C ASP A 655 28.69 -1.95 -20.83
N GLU A 656 27.64 -1.20 -21.15
CA GLU A 656 27.61 0.26 -21.16
C GLU A 656 26.19 0.73 -20.80
N VAL A 657 26.10 1.74 -19.93
CA VAL A 657 24.87 2.48 -19.66
C VAL A 657 25.13 3.96 -19.89
N LYS A 658 24.28 4.65 -20.65
CA LYS A 658 24.32 6.10 -20.80
C LYS A 658 23.10 6.73 -20.18
N ILE A 659 23.30 7.80 -19.43
CA ILE A 659 22.23 8.54 -18.76
C ILE A 659 22.26 9.96 -19.30
N HIS A 660 21.14 10.40 -19.88
CA HIS A 660 20.97 11.73 -20.42
C HIS A 660 20.30 12.60 -19.36
N LEU A 661 21.07 13.49 -18.74
CA LEU A 661 20.61 14.37 -17.67
C LEU A 661 19.93 15.62 -18.24
N GLU A 662 19.02 16.21 -17.47
CA GLU A 662 18.27 17.42 -17.90
C GLU A 662 19.14 18.65 -18.13
N ASP A 663 20.36 18.69 -17.59
CA ASP A 663 21.34 19.76 -17.87
C ASP A 663 22.02 19.62 -19.25
N GLY A 664 21.62 18.61 -20.04
CA GLY A 664 22.14 18.32 -21.37
C GLY A 664 23.41 17.47 -21.34
N THR A 665 23.93 17.10 -20.17
CA THR A 665 25.09 16.22 -20.05
C THR A 665 24.70 14.76 -20.19
N THR A 666 25.64 13.95 -20.69
CA THR A 666 25.50 12.49 -20.73
C THR A 666 26.57 11.86 -19.83
N ARG A 667 26.16 10.98 -18.93
CA ARG A 667 27.05 10.17 -18.09
C ARG A 667 27.13 8.76 -18.65
N THR A 668 28.33 8.19 -18.72
CA THR A 668 28.54 6.83 -19.23
C THR A 668 29.09 5.94 -18.11
N ILE A 669 28.37 4.86 -17.83
CA ILE A 669 28.73 3.84 -16.85
C ILE A 669 29.14 2.58 -17.59
N THR A 670 30.24 1.98 -17.16
CA THR A 670 30.71 0.66 -17.62
C THR A 670 31.06 -0.18 -16.40
N LYS A 671 31.40 -1.45 -16.60
CA LYS A 671 31.91 -2.32 -15.53
C LYS A 671 33.19 -1.81 -14.85
N ASN A 672 33.90 -0.87 -15.49
CA ASN A 672 35.12 -0.26 -14.95
C ASN A 672 34.88 1.12 -14.28
N THR A 673 33.65 1.64 -14.28
CA THR A 673 33.34 2.92 -13.62
C THR A 673 33.55 2.78 -12.11
N GLY A 674 34.29 3.73 -11.53
CA GLY A 674 34.68 3.67 -10.12
C GLY A 674 33.48 3.83 -9.18
N ARG A 675 33.47 3.11 -8.06
CA ARG A 675 32.40 3.22 -7.05
C ARG A 675 32.25 4.63 -6.47
N ASP A 676 33.34 5.37 -6.30
CA ASP A 676 33.28 6.77 -5.83
C ASP A 676 32.61 7.71 -6.83
N GLU A 677 32.75 7.43 -8.12
CA GLU A 677 32.05 8.14 -9.20
C GLU A 677 30.56 7.80 -9.19
N LEU A 678 30.23 6.50 -9.16
CA LEU A 678 28.84 6.01 -9.08
C LEU A 678 28.12 6.57 -7.84
N LYS A 679 28.80 6.62 -6.71
CA LYS A 679 28.25 7.12 -5.44
C LYS A 679 27.72 8.54 -5.53
N LYS A 680 28.28 9.39 -6.40
CA LYS A 680 27.91 10.81 -6.54
C LYS A 680 27.19 11.13 -7.86
N LEU A 681 26.90 10.12 -8.67
CA LEU A 681 26.36 10.26 -10.01
C LEU A 681 25.16 11.22 -10.05
N GLY A 682 25.30 12.31 -10.82
CA GLY A 682 24.24 13.32 -11.03
C GLY A 682 24.08 14.35 -9.91
N PHE A 683 24.78 14.16 -8.78
CA PHE A 683 24.72 15.00 -7.59
C PHE A 683 26.11 15.40 -7.08
N GLU A 684 27.10 15.44 -7.97
CA GLU A 684 28.50 15.75 -7.64
C GLU A 684 28.66 17.13 -6.98
N ASN A 685 27.73 18.04 -7.29
CA ASN A 685 27.69 19.41 -6.78
C ASN A 685 26.61 19.64 -5.70
N ALA A 686 26.02 18.58 -5.13
CA ALA A 686 25.04 18.72 -4.07
C ALA A 686 25.65 19.45 -2.86
N LYS A 687 24.92 20.42 -2.31
CA LYS A 687 25.40 21.23 -1.19
C LYS A 687 25.46 20.39 0.07
N SER A 688 26.61 20.42 0.74
CA SER A 688 26.73 19.87 2.09
C SER A 688 26.22 20.88 3.12
N PHE A 689 25.43 20.39 4.07
CA PHE A 689 24.97 21.17 5.22
C PHE A 689 25.55 20.56 6.49
N LYS A 690 26.09 21.41 7.36
CA LYS A 690 26.66 20.95 8.63
C LYS A 690 25.54 20.47 9.54
N ASP A 691 25.69 19.27 10.09
CA ASP A 691 24.77 18.76 11.10
C ASP A 691 24.85 19.58 12.38
N TYR A 692 23.68 19.86 12.96
CA TYR A 692 23.61 20.40 14.31
C TYR A 692 23.78 19.26 15.31
N LYS A 693 24.32 19.57 16.49
CA LYS A 693 24.25 18.62 17.61
C LYS A 693 22.80 18.52 18.07
N TYR A 694 22.35 17.29 18.26
CA TYR A 694 21.08 16.95 18.88
C TYR A 694 21.35 16.04 20.09
N ASP A 695 20.42 16.04 21.05
CA ASP A 695 20.57 15.28 22.27
C ASP A 695 20.31 13.79 22.02
N GLU A 696 21.04 12.93 22.73
CA GLU A 696 20.94 11.48 22.54
C GLU A 696 19.67 10.96 23.23
N LEU A 697 18.77 10.31 22.47
CA LEU A 697 17.59 9.69 23.03
C LEU A 697 17.93 8.67 24.14
N THR A 698 17.47 8.92 25.36
CA THR A 698 17.40 7.91 26.43
C THR A 698 16.21 6.99 26.17
N ALA A 699 16.47 5.72 25.88
CA ALA A 699 15.43 4.75 25.56
C ALA A 699 14.63 4.33 26.82
N SER A 700 13.34 4.11 26.61
CA SER A 700 12.38 3.71 27.62
C SER A 700 12.69 2.32 28.21
N PRO A 701 12.64 2.13 29.54
CA PRO A 701 12.95 0.84 30.17
C PRO A 701 11.86 -0.20 29.87
N VAL A 702 12.12 -1.44 30.28
CA VAL A 702 11.21 -2.60 30.15
C VAL A 702 10.76 -3.01 31.54
N ILE A 703 9.45 -3.19 31.75
CA ILE A 703 8.86 -3.63 33.02
C ILE A 703 8.32 -5.05 32.84
N LYS A 704 8.93 -6.04 33.48
CA LYS A 704 8.56 -7.46 33.39
C LYS A 704 7.96 -7.94 34.71
N ALA A 705 6.76 -8.49 34.64
CA ALA A 705 6.07 -9.22 35.70
C ALA A 705 4.94 -10.04 35.07
N ASP A 706 4.32 -10.95 35.82
CA ASP A 706 3.09 -11.60 35.37
C ASP A 706 1.98 -10.55 35.32
N ARG A 707 1.42 -10.30 34.12
CA ARG A 707 0.32 -9.32 33.95
C ARG A 707 -0.86 -9.62 34.88
N ILE A 708 -1.08 -10.91 35.14
CA ILE A 708 -2.17 -11.44 35.97
C ILE A 708 -1.57 -12.36 37.03
N PHE A 709 -1.94 -12.20 38.30
CA PHE A 709 -1.43 -13.03 39.40
C PHE A 709 -2.45 -13.23 40.54
N ASP A 710 -2.28 -14.30 41.33
CA ASP A 710 -3.21 -14.66 42.42
C ASP A 710 -2.91 -13.98 43.76
N PHE A 711 -1.65 -14.07 44.16
CA PHE A 711 -1.19 -13.64 45.47
C PHE A 711 -0.19 -12.51 45.33
N SER A 712 0.85 -12.74 44.54
CA SER A 712 1.89 -11.76 44.27
C SER A 712 2.63 -12.08 42.99
N THR A 713 3.24 -11.07 42.38
CA THR A 713 4.20 -11.25 41.29
C THR A 713 5.46 -10.40 41.53
N LYS A 714 6.57 -10.82 40.93
CA LYS A 714 7.87 -10.14 41.03
C LYS A 714 8.02 -9.20 39.83
N VAL A 715 8.22 -7.91 40.11
CA VAL A 715 8.42 -6.86 39.12
C VAL A 715 9.92 -6.63 38.92
N GLU A 716 10.38 -6.79 37.68
CA GLU A 716 11.74 -6.53 37.23
C GLU A 716 11.75 -5.37 36.23
N ILE A 717 12.61 -4.37 36.43
CA ILE A 717 12.75 -3.22 35.52
C ILE A 717 14.14 -3.25 34.92
N THR A 718 14.23 -3.25 33.59
CA THR A 718 15.49 -3.37 32.86
C THR A 718 15.69 -2.15 31.96
N ALA A 719 16.87 -1.53 32.03
CA ALA A 719 17.29 -0.50 31.09
C ALA A 719 17.76 -1.13 29.78
N LEU A 720 17.49 -0.48 28.64
CA LEU A 720 18.02 -0.93 27.36
C LEU A 720 19.52 -0.64 27.22
N ASN A 721 20.02 0.42 27.85
CA ASN A 721 21.44 0.66 28.03
C ASN A 721 21.83 0.36 29.48
N PRO A 722 22.83 -0.49 29.74
CA PRO A 722 23.27 -0.84 31.09
C PRO A 722 23.72 0.35 31.96
N ASN A 723 24.08 1.48 31.35
CA ASN A 723 24.54 2.67 32.06
C ASN A 723 23.41 3.62 32.50
N ASP A 724 22.17 3.37 32.09
CA ASP A 724 21.06 4.25 32.42
C ASP A 724 20.59 4.03 33.86
N LYS A 725 20.27 5.11 34.55
CA LYS A 725 19.67 5.05 35.89
C LYS A 725 18.17 4.84 35.75
N LEU A 726 17.62 3.92 36.54
CA LEU A 726 16.20 3.59 36.50
C LEU A 726 15.46 4.22 37.67
N TYR A 727 14.27 4.74 37.38
CA TYR A 727 13.34 5.27 38.38
C TYR A 727 11.96 4.69 38.15
N PHE A 728 11.25 4.40 39.24
CA PHE A 728 9.91 3.81 39.17
C PHE A 728 8.97 4.38 40.23
N MET A 729 7.69 4.20 40.00
CA MET A 729 6.59 4.56 40.89
C MET A 729 5.51 3.48 40.79
N THR A 730 4.82 3.21 41.91
CA THR A 730 3.68 2.29 41.94
C THR A 730 2.42 3.00 42.42
N MET A 731 1.29 2.64 41.83
CA MET A 731 -0.05 3.05 42.21
C MET A 731 -0.88 1.79 42.42
N ASP A 732 -1.19 1.47 43.68
CA ASP A 732 -2.01 0.30 44.01
C ASP A 732 -3.50 0.64 43.83
N GLU A 733 -4.34 -0.38 43.67
CA GLU A 733 -5.79 -0.23 43.76
C GLU A 733 -6.18 0.45 45.10
N GLY A 734 -6.93 1.55 45.00
CA GLY A 734 -7.29 2.42 46.12
C GLY A 734 -6.40 3.67 46.31
N ASP A 735 -5.27 3.79 45.59
CA ASP A 735 -4.36 4.94 45.69
C ASP A 735 -4.79 6.17 44.86
N ALA A 736 -6.05 6.25 44.40
CA ALA A 736 -6.52 7.26 43.43
C ALA A 736 -6.27 8.74 43.83
N ASN A 737 -6.02 9.02 45.11
CA ASN A 737 -5.71 10.36 45.63
C ASN A 737 -4.39 10.42 46.43
N VAL A 738 -3.52 9.42 46.29
CA VAL A 738 -2.24 9.36 47.00
C VAL A 738 -1.14 9.95 46.12
N ARG A 739 -0.50 11.04 46.59
CA ARG A 739 0.64 11.62 45.90
C ARG A 739 1.87 10.71 46.04
N LYS A 740 2.23 10.00 44.98
CA LYS A 740 3.47 9.23 44.90
C LYS A 740 4.56 10.02 44.16
N THR A 741 5.81 9.60 44.34
CA THR A 741 6.98 10.15 43.64
C THR A 741 7.83 9.00 43.11
N PHE A 742 8.54 9.25 42.00
CA PHE A 742 9.49 8.30 41.44
C PHE A 742 10.68 8.07 42.38
N LYS A 743 11.05 6.82 42.57
CA LYS A 743 12.19 6.37 43.39
C LYS A 743 13.20 5.64 42.52
N ALA A 744 14.47 5.69 42.89
CA ALA A 744 15.51 4.94 42.20
C ALA A 744 15.25 3.42 42.31
N TYR A 745 15.29 2.72 41.18
CA TYR A 745 15.21 1.27 41.12
C TYR A 745 16.59 0.66 41.37
N LYS A 746 16.69 -0.26 42.32
CA LYS A 746 17.96 -0.92 42.71
C LYS A 746 17.93 -2.42 42.48
N GLU A 747 16.79 -3.04 42.75
CA GLU A 747 16.58 -4.47 42.66
C GLU A 747 15.08 -4.76 42.41
N PRO A 748 14.75 -5.96 41.90
CA PRO A 748 13.36 -6.40 41.77
C PRO A 748 12.57 -6.33 43.07
N PHE A 749 11.27 -6.06 42.96
CA PHE A 749 10.36 -5.99 44.12
C PHE A 749 9.09 -6.81 43.85
N THR A 750 8.30 -7.05 44.90
CA THR A 750 7.07 -7.84 44.81
C THR A 750 5.86 -6.95 45.01
N ILE A 751 4.82 -7.15 44.19
CA ILE A 751 3.50 -6.56 44.37
C ILE A 751 2.49 -7.67 44.72
N SER A 752 1.50 -7.34 45.54
CA SER A 752 0.46 -8.27 46.01
C SER A 752 -0.96 -7.74 45.84
N LYS A 753 -1.12 -6.58 45.21
CA LYS A 753 -2.39 -5.95 44.85
C LYS A 753 -2.37 -5.59 43.38
N THR A 754 -3.54 -5.39 42.78
CA THR A 754 -3.62 -4.72 41.47
C THR A 754 -2.85 -3.41 41.54
N THR A 755 -1.82 -3.29 40.69
CA THR A 755 -0.82 -2.22 40.78
C THR A 755 -0.46 -1.75 39.37
N GLN A 756 -0.52 -0.44 39.17
CA GLN A 756 0.12 0.20 38.03
C GLN A 756 1.56 0.57 38.40
N VAL A 757 2.52 0.19 37.55
CA VAL A 757 3.93 0.53 37.69
C VAL A 757 4.31 1.47 36.55
N SER A 758 4.83 2.64 36.89
CA SER A 758 5.40 3.58 35.93
C SER A 758 6.91 3.65 36.11
N ALA A 759 7.68 3.68 35.02
CA ALA A 759 9.13 3.75 35.06
C ALA A 759 9.73 4.63 33.96
N TYR A 760 10.86 5.25 34.24
CA TYR A 760 11.69 5.93 33.23
C TYR A 760 13.18 5.65 33.46
N ALA A 761 13.96 5.80 32.39
CA ALA A 761 15.41 5.75 32.41
C ALA A 761 15.98 7.18 32.34
N GLU A 762 17.14 7.41 32.94
CA GLU A 762 17.85 8.68 32.89
C GLU A 762 19.32 8.48 32.52
N ARG A 763 19.77 9.22 31.50
CA ARG A 763 21.18 9.29 31.07
C ARG A 763 21.60 10.75 31.00
N ASN A 764 22.67 11.12 31.72
CA ASN A 764 23.24 12.47 31.69
C ASN A 764 22.21 13.62 31.95
N GLY A 765 21.19 13.36 32.78
CA GLY A 765 20.11 14.30 33.08
C GLY A 765 18.94 14.29 32.10
N GLU A 766 19.04 13.56 30.98
CA GLU A 766 17.96 13.35 30.02
C GLU A 766 17.13 12.12 30.38
N LYS A 767 15.81 12.30 30.48
CA LYS A 767 14.86 11.25 30.82
C LYS A 767 14.22 10.65 29.58
N SER A 768 14.00 9.34 29.59
CA SER A 768 13.13 8.67 28.64
C SER A 768 11.67 9.08 28.84
N SER A 769 10.80 8.68 27.90
CA SER A 769 9.36 8.65 28.17
C SER A 769 9.06 7.71 29.34
N ILE A 770 7.95 7.98 30.04
CA ILE A 770 7.47 7.13 31.11
C ILE A 770 6.76 5.94 30.48
N VAL A 771 7.24 4.74 30.79
CA VAL A 771 6.56 3.48 30.47
C VAL A 771 5.64 3.14 31.63
N THR A 772 4.39 2.78 31.32
CA THR A 772 3.41 2.35 32.31
C THR A 772 2.99 0.92 32.00
N ALA A 773 2.95 0.09 33.04
CA ALA A 773 2.48 -1.29 32.98
C ALA A 773 1.43 -1.51 34.08
N ASN A 774 0.34 -2.18 33.73
CA ASN A 774 -0.73 -2.55 34.66
C ASN A 774 -0.61 -4.05 34.99
N PHE A 775 -0.57 -4.36 36.28
CA PHE A 775 -0.53 -5.73 36.79
C PHE A 775 -1.75 -5.97 37.66
N ASN A 776 -2.59 -6.92 37.27
CA ASN A 776 -3.87 -7.16 37.90
C ASN A 776 -3.80 -8.38 38.80
N ARG A 777 -4.19 -8.20 40.06
CA ARG A 777 -4.45 -9.32 40.95
C ARG A 777 -5.82 -9.89 40.62
N ARG A 778 -5.90 -11.19 40.38
CA ARG A 778 -7.18 -11.84 40.09
C ARG A 778 -8.15 -11.66 41.26
N PRO A 779 -9.45 -11.46 40.98
CA PRO A 779 -10.46 -11.34 42.04
C PRO A 779 -10.58 -12.64 42.86
N ASN A 780 -10.25 -13.78 42.25
CA ASN A 780 -10.33 -15.10 42.84
C ASN A 780 -9.20 -16.01 42.30
N ASN A 781 -8.97 -17.13 42.97
CA ASN A 781 -7.99 -18.14 42.56
C ASN A 781 -8.62 -19.27 41.71
N TRP A 782 -9.71 -18.96 41.01
CA TRP A 782 -10.42 -19.93 40.18
C TRP A 782 -9.53 -20.41 39.03
N ASP A 783 -9.87 -21.55 38.47
CA ASP A 783 -9.23 -22.06 37.24
C ASP A 783 -10.30 -22.25 36.17
N ILE A 784 -9.86 -22.35 34.93
CA ILE A 784 -10.75 -22.55 33.79
C ILE A 784 -10.15 -23.57 32.84
N THR A 785 -10.98 -24.48 32.35
CA THR A 785 -10.65 -25.39 31.26
C THR A 785 -11.42 -24.94 30.03
N VAL A 786 -10.72 -24.61 28.96
CA VAL A 786 -11.36 -24.25 27.68
C VAL A 786 -11.31 -25.48 26.79
N ASN A 787 -12.48 -25.98 26.40
CA ASN A 787 -12.63 -27.17 25.57
C ASN A 787 -12.55 -26.83 24.06
N SER A 788 -12.72 -25.56 23.71
CA SER A 788 -12.59 -25.04 22.35
C SER A 788 -11.15 -24.65 22.02
N LYS A 789 -10.77 -24.72 20.74
CA LYS A 789 -9.43 -24.37 20.29
C LYS A 789 -9.43 -22.92 19.77
N PRO A 790 -8.77 -21.96 20.46
CA PRO A 790 -8.68 -20.61 19.95
C PRO A 790 -7.90 -20.59 18.63
N THR A 791 -8.25 -19.65 17.77
CA THR A 791 -7.46 -19.39 16.57
C THR A 791 -6.09 -18.85 16.97
N PRO A 792 -4.99 -19.27 16.30
CA PRO A 792 -3.64 -18.85 16.69
C PRO A 792 -3.44 -17.32 16.70
N GLN A 793 -4.23 -16.57 15.92
CA GLN A 793 -4.15 -15.11 15.86
C GLN A 793 -4.78 -14.42 17.08
N TYR A 794 -5.74 -15.07 17.77
CA TYR A 794 -6.59 -14.44 18.79
C TYR A 794 -6.58 -15.25 20.08
N THR A 795 -5.43 -15.30 20.74
CA THR A 795 -5.21 -16.09 21.96
C THR A 795 -5.30 -15.28 23.26
N ALA A 796 -5.53 -13.97 23.17
CA ALA A 796 -5.37 -13.04 24.30
C ALA A 796 -4.05 -13.28 25.07
N SER A 797 -4.06 -13.16 26.40
CA SER A 797 -2.96 -13.58 27.28
C SER A 797 -3.11 -15.06 27.73
N GLY A 798 -3.93 -15.85 27.03
CA GLY A 798 -4.26 -17.23 27.34
C GLY A 798 -5.63 -17.40 28.03
N LYS A 799 -5.95 -18.65 28.41
CA LYS A 799 -7.27 -19.04 28.93
C LYS A 799 -7.75 -18.26 30.16
N LEU A 800 -6.82 -17.76 30.97
CA LEU A 800 -7.14 -17.04 32.19
C LEU A 800 -7.70 -15.65 31.93
N SER A 801 -7.54 -15.09 30.73
CA SER A 801 -8.18 -13.84 30.33
C SER A 801 -9.71 -13.89 30.44
N LEU A 802 -10.31 -15.09 30.39
CA LEU A 802 -11.74 -15.25 30.57
C LEU A 802 -12.21 -15.09 32.03
N ILE A 803 -11.33 -14.97 33.02
CA ILE A 803 -11.67 -14.88 34.45
C ILE A 803 -10.67 -14.01 35.23
N ASP A 804 -10.00 -13.07 34.56
CA ASP A 804 -8.97 -12.24 35.19
C ASP A 804 -9.51 -10.91 35.74
N GLY A 805 -10.78 -10.57 35.44
CA GLY A 805 -11.42 -9.34 35.85
C GLY A 805 -11.09 -8.12 34.99
N ILE A 806 -10.43 -8.32 33.83
CA ILE A 806 -10.10 -7.28 32.84
C ILE A 806 -11.09 -7.43 31.69
N ASN A 807 -11.70 -6.32 31.27
CA ASN A 807 -12.56 -6.31 30.08
C ASN A 807 -11.78 -5.85 28.85
N GLY A 808 -11.97 -6.53 27.73
CA GLY A 808 -11.40 -6.22 26.44
C GLY A 808 -11.97 -4.95 25.82
N ASP A 809 -11.11 -4.20 25.14
CA ASP A 809 -11.47 -3.00 24.37
C ASP A 809 -12.26 -3.36 23.09
N VAL A 810 -13.14 -2.46 22.63
CA VAL A 810 -13.84 -2.58 21.33
C VAL A 810 -12.86 -2.71 20.16
N ASN A 811 -11.67 -2.12 20.27
CA ASN A 811 -10.57 -2.34 19.35
C ASN A 811 -9.87 -3.67 19.65
N TRP A 812 -10.45 -4.74 19.13
CA TRP A 812 -9.94 -6.10 19.31
C TRP A 812 -8.53 -6.34 18.76
N ARG A 813 -8.03 -5.46 17.88
CA ARG A 813 -6.66 -5.53 17.34
C ARG A 813 -5.58 -5.34 18.42
N LYS A 814 -5.94 -4.83 19.60
CA LYS A 814 -5.08 -4.78 20.80
C LYS A 814 -4.78 -6.16 21.39
N GLY A 815 -5.49 -7.21 20.94
CA GLY A 815 -5.19 -8.60 21.29
C GLY A 815 -5.57 -8.97 22.72
N GLU A 816 -6.71 -8.48 23.19
CA GLU A 816 -7.30 -8.83 24.50
C GLU A 816 -8.37 -9.92 24.41
N TRP A 817 -8.86 -10.21 23.20
CA TRP A 817 -9.95 -11.16 22.97
C TRP A 817 -9.46 -12.56 22.62
N LEU A 818 -10.19 -13.57 23.09
CA LEU A 818 -10.06 -14.95 22.62
C LEU A 818 -11.03 -15.20 21.46
N GLY A 819 -10.47 -15.48 20.27
CA GLY A 819 -11.21 -15.66 19.03
C GLY A 819 -11.33 -17.12 18.61
N TYR A 820 -12.56 -17.57 18.34
CA TYR A 820 -12.89 -18.94 17.91
C TYR A 820 -13.67 -18.89 16.60
N GLN A 821 -13.13 -19.48 15.54
CA GLN A 821 -13.79 -19.50 14.22
C GLN A 821 -14.45 -20.83 13.95
N GLY A 822 -15.66 -20.80 13.38
CA GLY A 822 -16.35 -21.99 12.86
C GLY A 822 -16.69 -23.05 13.92
N GLN A 823 -16.69 -22.69 15.20
CA GLN A 823 -16.91 -23.61 16.31
C GLN A 823 -17.65 -22.95 17.47
N THR A 824 -18.47 -23.72 18.18
CA THR A 824 -19.06 -23.33 19.47
C THR A 824 -17.96 -23.19 20.51
N PHE A 825 -18.01 -22.10 21.28
CA PHE A 825 -17.15 -21.91 22.43
C PHE A 825 -17.69 -22.68 23.65
N GLU A 826 -16.81 -23.39 24.37
CA GLU A 826 -17.13 -24.05 25.63
C GLU A 826 -15.97 -23.95 26.62
N ALA A 827 -16.28 -23.53 27.85
CA ALA A 827 -15.33 -23.51 28.95
C ALA A 827 -15.98 -23.88 30.29
N ILE A 828 -15.17 -24.43 31.19
CA ILE A 828 -15.57 -24.87 32.53
C ILE A 828 -14.69 -24.16 33.57
N ILE A 829 -15.31 -23.34 34.40
CA ILE A 829 -14.69 -22.69 35.55
C ILE A 829 -14.74 -23.66 36.74
N ASP A 830 -13.62 -23.79 37.47
CA ASP A 830 -13.50 -24.44 38.78
C ASP A 830 -13.28 -23.37 39.85
N MET A 831 -14.31 -23.11 40.66
CA MET A 831 -14.27 -22.13 41.74
C MET A 831 -13.45 -22.60 42.96
N LYS A 832 -12.80 -23.77 42.87
CA LYS A 832 -11.98 -24.46 43.87
C LYS A 832 -12.74 -24.98 45.10
N SER A 833 -13.78 -24.29 45.52
CA SER A 833 -14.73 -24.75 46.54
C SER A 833 -16.17 -24.50 46.08
N PRO A 834 -17.16 -25.23 46.63
CA PRO A 834 -18.56 -24.88 46.44
C PRO A 834 -18.84 -23.44 46.87
N GLN A 835 -19.62 -22.72 46.06
CA GLN A 835 -20.07 -21.36 46.30
C GLN A 835 -21.55 -21.26 45.91
N GLN A 836 -22.28 -20.37 46.58
CA GLN A 836 -23.64 -20.01 46.17
C GLN A 836 -23.55 -18.99 45.03
N ILE A 837 -24.16 -19.30 43.89
CA ILE A 837 -24.17 -18.46 42.69
C ILE A 837 -25.60 -17.94 42.44
N THR A 838 -25.70 -16.69 42.02
CA THR A 838 -26.97 -15.96 41.82
C THR A 838 -27.00 -15.22 40.48
N LYS A 839 -25.85 -14.90 39.90
CA LYS A 839 -25.75 -14.23 38.60
C LYS A 839 -24.57 -14.75 37.78
N LEU A 840 -24.79 -14.83 36.47
CA LEU A 840 -23.80 -15.29 35.49
C LEU A 840 -23.76 -14.31 34.31
N SER A 841 -22.56 -14.05 33.79
CA SER A 841 -22.34 -13.25 32.59
C SER A 841 -21.12 -13.73 31.82
N SER A 842 -21.10 -13.46 30.52
CA SER A 842 -19.92 -13.56 29.65
C SER A 842 -20.01 -12.51 28.55
N THR A 843 -18.88 -11.89 28.22
CA THR A 843 -18.80 -10.71 27.35
C THR A 843 -18.38 -11.12 25.94
N TYR A 844 -19.03 -10.56 24.92
CA TYR A 844 -18.74 -10.83 23.52
C TYR A 844 -18.61 -9.55 22.71
N LEU A 845 -17.87 -9.62 21.60
CA LEU A 845 -17.71 -8.51 20.66
C LEU A 845 -18.45 -8.78 19.36
N GLN A 846 -18.98 -7.74 18.73
CA GLN A 846 -19.38 -7.73 17.33
C GLN A 846 -18.62 -6.63 16.58
N ASP A 847 -17.97 -7.05 15.50
CA ASP A 847 -17.42 -6.22 14.43
C ASP A 847 -17.78 -6.98 13.15
N SER A 848 -18.98 -6.70 12.63
CA SER A 848 -19.58 -7.51 11.57
C SER A 848 -18.69 -7.52 10.34
N ARG A 849 -18.10 -6.38 9.96
CA ARG A 849 -17.15 -6.25 8.84
C ARG A 849 -15.90 -7.10 9.01
N ALA A 850 -15.46 -7.33 10.26
CA ALA A 850 -14.34 -8.21 10.59
C ALA A 850 -14.73 -9.69 10.77
N TRP A 851 -15.93 -10.08 10.35
CA TRP A 851 -16.45 -11.45 10.45
C TRP A 851 -16.71 -11.89 11.90
N ILE A 852 -16.68 -10.95 12.85
CA ILE A 852 -16.89 -11.18 14.28
C ILE A 852 -18.36 -10.91 14.58
N LEU A 853 -19.12 -11.95 14.90
CA LEU A 853 -20.55 -11.87 15.18
C LEU A 853 -20.86 -12.40 16.57
N MET A 854 -21.88 -11.82 17.20
CA MET A 854 -22.39 -12.32 18.48
C MET A 854 -22.78 -13.81 18.38
N PRO A 855 -22.58 -14.61 19.45
CA PRO A 855 -23.07 -15.98 19.48
C PRO A 855 -24.60 -15.98 19.32
N LYS A 856 -25.18 -17.02 18.72
CA LYS A 856 -26.65 -17.16 18.57
C LYS A 856 -27.36 -17.13 19.92
N LYS A 857 -26.75 -17.81 20.89
CA LYS A 857 -27.20 -17.91 22.27
C LYS A 857 -26.04 -18.36 23.14
N VAL A 858 -26.15 -18.10 24.43
CA VAL A 858 -25.22 -18.55 25.46
C VAL A 858 -25.97 -19.37 26.49
N GLU A 859 -25.42 -20.52 26.84
CA GLU A 859 -25.97 -21.41 27.87
C GLU A 859 -25.03 -21.50 29.05
N TYR A 860 -25.61 -21.43 30.25
CA TYR A 860 -24.91 -21.50 31.52
C TYR A 860 -25.33 -22.74 32.30
N TYR A 861 -24.37 -23.49 32.81
CA TYR A 861 -24.58 -24.72 33.55
C TYR A 861 -23.82 -24.70 34.88
N ALA A 862 -24.35 -25.39 35.90
CA ALA A 862 -23.65 -25.65 37.16
C ALA A 862 -23.37 -27.14 37.40
N SER A 863 -22.32 -27.42 38.16
CA SER A 863 -21.99 -28.76 38.64
C SER A 863 -21.26 -28.71 39.99
N MET A 864 -21.43 -29.75 40.80
CA MET A 864 -20.65 -29.96 42.02
C MET A 864 -19.37 -30.80 41.79
N ASN A 865 -19.36 -31.65 40.76
CA ASN A 865 -18.28 -32.61 40.50
C ASN A 865 -17.52 -32.38 39.18
N GLY A 866 -17.95 -31.41 38.38
CA GLY A 866 -17.33 -31.05 37.10
C GLY A 866 -17.62 -32.03 35.97
N LYS A 867 -18.56 -32.97 36.18
CA LYS A 867 -18.97 -33.99 35.20
C LYS A 867 -20.46 -33.89 34.89
N ASP A 868 -21.29 -33.85 35.93
CA ASP A 868 -22.74 -33.80 35.81
C ASP A 868 -23.19 -32.34 35.85
N PHE A 869 -23.52 -31.79 34.68
CA PHE A 869 -23.91 -30.40 34.52
C PHE A 869 -25.42 -30.24 34.35
N ILE A 870 -26.01 -29.34 35.12
CA ILE A 870 -27.41 -28.95 35.02
C ILE A 870 -27.49 -27.59 34.32
N LEU A 871 -28.33 -27.48 33.29
CA LEU A 871 -28.60 -26.21 32.62
C LEU A 871 -29.34 -25.27 33.57
N LEU A 872 -28.79 -24.10 33.81
CA LEU A 872 -29.41 -23.06 34.63
C LEU A 872 -30.22 -22.09 33.76
N LYS A 873 -29.62 -21.63 32.66
CA LYS A 873 -30.23 -20.63 31.78
C LYS A 873 -29.66 -20.66 30.37
N THR A 874 -30.51 -20.26 29.43
CA THR A 874 -30.15 -19.86 28.07
C THR A 874 -30.45 -18.38 27.88
N VAL A 875 -29.50 -17.64 27.30
CA VAL A 875 -29.64 -16.23 26.92
C VAL A 875 -29.52 -16.15 25.40
N ASP A 876 -30.58 -15.73 24.72
CA ASP A 876 -30.61 -15.60 23.27
C ASP A 876 -30.03 -14.25 22.82
N ASN A 877 -29.41 -14.24 21.65
CA ASN A 877 -28.89 -13.01 21.07
C ASN A 877 -30.01 -12.14 20.49
N THR A 878 -29.89 -10.84 20.73
CA THR A 878 -30.81 -9.82 20.23
C THR A 878 -30.13 -8.76 19.35
N VAL A 879 -28.81 -8.87 19.13
CA VAL A 879 -28.06 -7.95 18.25
C VAL A 879 -28.26 -8.38 16.79
N ASP A 880 -28.64 -7.42 15.95
CA ASP A 880 -28.73 -7.65 14.51
C ASP A 880 -27.31 -7.90 13.96
N PRO A 881 -27.04 -9.02 13.28
CA PRO A 881 -25.73 -9.26 12.69
C PRO A 881 -25.36 -8.23 11.61
N LYS A 882 -26.33 -7.49 11.04
CA LYS A 882 -26.09 -6.38 10.11
C LYS A 882 -25.66 -5.08 10.79
N ASP A 883 -25.70 -5.00 12.12
CA ASP A 883 -25.19 -3.82 12.82
C ASP A 883 -23.67 -3.75 12.66
N GLU A 884 -23.21 -2.71 11.98
CA GLU A 884 -21.80 -2.43 11.70
C GLU A 884 -21.13 -1.59 12.80
N THR A 885 -21.88 -1.21 13.84
CA THR A 885 -21.31 -0.55 15.02
C THR A 885 -20.50 -1.57 15.80
N ILE A 886 -19.20 -1.32 15.93
CA ILE A 886 -18.31 -2.14 16.77
C ILE A 886 -18.78 -1.99 18.23
N GLN A 887 -19.19 -3.11 18.83
CA GLN A 887 -19.79 -3.08 20.17
C GLN A 887 -19.49 -4.35 20.95
N THR A 888 -19.41 -4.20 22.27
CA THR A 888 -19.37 -5.31 23.21
C THR A 888 -20.74 -5.53 23.84
N LYS A 889 -21.05 -6.76 24.21
CA LYS A 889 -22.30 -7.12 24.88
C LYS A 889 -22.11 -8.27 25.87
N ASP A 890 -22.66 -8.05 27.06
CA ASP A 890 -22.76 -9.05 28.10
C ASP A 890 -24.00 -9.92 27.88
N PHE A 891 -23.82 -11.24 27.87
CA PHE A 891 -24.93 -12.19 27.90
C PHE A 891 -25.26 -12.52 29.36
N GLU A 892 -25.75 -11.53 30.09
CA GLU A 892 -26.00 -11.64 31.52
C GLU A 892 -27.35 -12.28 31.88
N THR A 893 -27.41 -12.97 33.01
CA THR A 893 -28.66 -13.49 33.57
C THR A 893 -28.63 -13.74 35.07
N ASP A 894 -29.74 -13.42 35.73
CA ASP A 894 -30.00 -13.83 37.12
C ASP A 894 -30.55 -15.26 37.16
N ILE A 895 -30.13 -16.01 38.17
CA ILE A 895 -30.55 -17.38 38.45
C ILE A 895 -31.06 -17.50 39.89
N LEU A 896 -31.81 -18.57 40.17
CA LEU A 896 -32.11 -18.91 41.55
C LEU A 896 -30.80 -19.24 42.29
N PRO A 897 -30.65 -18.85 43.57
CA PRO A 897 -29.48 -19.19 44.37
C PRO A 897 -29.15 -20.68 44.27
N THR A 898 -28.03 -21.00 43.63
CA THR A 898 -27.62 -22.38 43.32
C THR A 898 -26.26 -22.62 43.94
N GLU A 899 -26.10 -23.71 44.69
CA GLU A 899 -24.78 -24.11 45.18
C GLU A 899 -24.04 -24.88 44.07
N ALA A 900 -22.85 -24.43 43.69
CA ALA A 900 -22.05 -25.03 42.64
C ALA A 900 -20.55 -24.89 42.94
N ARG A 901 -19.73 -25.81 42.45
CA ARG A 901 -18.27 -25.63 42.40
C ARG A 901 -17.78 -25.29 41.00
N TYR A 902 -18.46 -25.84 39.98
CA TYR A 902 -18.10 -25.66 38.59
C TYR A 902 -19.21 -24.96 37.83
N VAL A 903 -18.82 -24.03 36.97
CA VAL A 903 -19.72 -23.36 36.04
C VAL A 903 -19.24 -23.64 34.62
N LYS A 904 -20.13 -24.09 33.74
CA LYS A 904 -19.82 -24.25 32.32
C LYS A 904 -20.56 -23.21 31.50
N VAL A 905 -19.83 -22.54 30.62
CA VAL A 905 -20.37 -21.59 29.64
C VAL A 905 -20.26 -22.20 28.25
N LYS A 906 -21.34 -22.11 27.48
CA LYS A 906 -21.38 -22.61 26.11
C LYS A 906 -22.01 -21.56 25.19
N ALA A 907 -21.20 -20.98 24.30
CA ALA A 907 -21.64 -19.95 23.36
C ALA A 907 -21.70 -20.52 21.94
N TYR A 908 -22.91 -20.54 21.37
CA TYR A 908 -23.17 -21.17 20.08
C TYR A 908 -22.79 -20.21 18.95
N PHE A 909 -21.84 -20.62 18.12
CA PHE A 909 -21.36 -19.78 17.02
C PHE A 909 -22.46 -19.44 16.02
N PHE A 910 -22.29 -18.28 15.38
CA PHE A 910 -23.25 -17.75 14.43
C PHE A 910 -23.44 -18.66 13.21
N GLY A 911 -22.39 -19.37 12.78
CA GLY A 911 -22.39 -20.22 11.60
C GLY A 911 -21.68 -19.53 10.43
N LYS A 912 -22.16 -19.81 9.21
CA LYS A 912 -21.68 -19.14 8.01
C LYS A 912 -22.16 -17.69 7.96
N LEU A 913 -21.31 -16.81 7.45
CA LEU A 913 -21.64 -15.42 7.18
C LEU A 913 -22.79 -15.35 6.16
N PRO A 914 -23.85 -14.56 6.43
CA PRO A 914 -25.01 -14.50 5.54
C PRO A 914 -24.70 -13.84 4.19
N GLU A 915 -25.60 -14.01 3.21
CA GLU A 915 -25.44 -13.49 1.84
C GLU A 915 -25.22 -11.96 1.74
N TRP A 916 -25.68 -11.19 2.73
CA TRP A 916 -25.48 -9.73 2.73
C TRP A 916 -24.06 -9.31 3.13
N HIS A 917 -23.28 -10.20 3.74
CA HIS A 917 -21.95 -9.91 4.25
C HIS A 917 -20.91 -10.08 3.13
N GLN A 918 -19.88 -9.23 3.07
CA GLN A 918 -18.84 -9.30 2.02
C GLN A 918 -18.11 -10.65 1.99
N GLY A 919 -17.94 -11.27 3.15
CA GLY A 919 -17.40 -12.63 3.31
C GLY A 919 -18.44 -13.77 3.29
N ALA A 920 -19.59 -13.60 2.62
CA ALA A 920 -20.69 -14.58 2.62
C ALA A 920 -20.20 -16.02 2.37
N GLY A 921 -20.69 -16.97 3.17
CA GLY A 921 -20.27 -18.38 3.11
C GLY A 921 -19.01 -18.73 3.90
N GLY A 922 -18.24 -17.74 4.37
CA GLY A 922 -17.15 -17.92 5.35
C GLY A 922 -17.66 -18.23 6.76
N ASP A 923 -16.82 -18.82 7.63
CA ASP A 923 -17.18 -19.05 9.03
C ASP A 923 -16.99 -17.78 9.88
N ALA A 924 -18.03 -17.42 10.65
CA ALA A 924 -17.94 -16.31 11.59
C ALA A 924 -17.08 -16.66 12.82
N TYR A 925 -16.47 -15.62 13.40
CA TYR A 925 -15.77 -15.70 14.68
C TYR A 925 -16.70 -15.43 15.87
N ILE A 926 -16.47 -16.12 16.98
CA ILE A 926 -16.84 -15.68 18.33
C ILE A 926 -15.61 -15.04 18.96
N PHE A 927 -15.74 -13.78 19.38
CA PHE A 927 -14.78 -13.14 20.28
C PHE A 927 -15.44 -13.08 21.65
N ILE A 928 -14.82 -13.73 22.64
CA ILE A 928 -15.28 -13.76 24.02
C ILE A 928 -14.19 -13.23 24.95
N ASP A 929 -14.64 -12.53 25.97
CA ASP A 929 -13.85 -12.09 27.09
C ASP A 929 -14.68 -12.14 28.39
N GLU A 930 -14.00 -12.13 29.54
CA GLU A 930 -14.54 -12.03 30.91
C GLU A 930 -15.86 -12.80 31.19
N ILE A 931 -15.74 -13.91 31.91
CA ILE A 931 -16.84 -14.72 32.43
C ILE A 931 -16.99 -14.42 33.93
N SER A 932 -18.10 -13.75 34.27
CA SER A 932 -18.40 -13.34 35.64
C SER A 932 -19.38 -14.30 36.33
N VAL A 933 -19.06 -14.69 37.56
CA VAL A 933 -19.92 -15.48 38.45
C VAL A 933 -20.05 -14.73 39.77
N LYS A 934 -21.28 -14.44 40.20
CA LYS A 934 -21.58 -13.72 41.45
C LYS A 934 -22.51 -14.49 42.37
#